data_AF-A0A849WG38-F1
#
_entry.id   AF-A0A849WG38-F1
#
_cell.length_a   1.000
_cell.length_b   1.000
_cell.length_c   1.000
_cell.angle_alpha   90.00
_cell.angle_beta   90.00
_cell.angle_gamma   90.00
#
_symmetry.space_group_name_H-M   'P 1'
#
loop_
_entity.id
_entity.type
_entity.pdbx_description
1 polymer ?
#
loop_
_entity_poly.entity_id
_entity_poly.type
_entity_poly.pdbx_seq_one_letter_code
_entity_poly.pdbx_strand_id
1 'polypeptide(L)'
;MSYQIRVNCNCGKILKIPEKYAGKRGRCPNCGKKIAIPSMDEIQNKIQATKDTHSDQERHCPTCGAYMNPGDHICVSCHTNLSTGEWNSDELSVQNDSNTKYYYWGALSLLALFILGITILLASNLSKKNNKETQLAPMPLEKTPASLLAQDEGKNLLEMKEESEKDVADKIASLESYIASKANKGVFENYQKLLLKQKEFQIEKKHKELELKNEMSHFFNLEKLIAEYTQTLYAKEKLLPEQKNVEQKIVALVKKEIEDLSDLFVAKSYDAIVPKAIDWMRQELIKVYPKDDFKDQVELLAEVAQKAYAEQTKKEASVVQAKPAAVETNLDSLRKEFNEFLAKYRNYQKSRSFSKAMKEIEPIAEKAKALKEKYAEDPDIIKILNTHKEIALLNKVWDYAVEGAVALKGKSKVLFVNNVPPVSGTILKYENGNVHIETKNNQVKEIALTDLASHSLSSLALHQNSKNAELHTALACFYYVSKEDSLCRDAVNNALKQGASSTDVEEYQKWSLAMLEESKKKLSDSERIKEEEQAKQQQNIEEVRLERIRRKAWNLVKTIIRDYKNHEETQVLEGLNTLKTEVGDEPGGRDELIKIHYIVKKEEGQGLKEMASNAFEYCNYCRNDGMVKCPDCKGEGKILGQERWLKGDKGIKITTPTKHCNRCKGSGEIYCPGCYDKRHNRRYILIKEYYNSF
;
A
#
# COMPACT_ATOMS: atom_id res chain seq x y z
N MET A 1 -11.49 -8.67 23.63
CA MET A 1 -11.77 -7.21 23.67
C MET A 1 -13.14 -7.02 24.33
N SER A 2 -13.27 -6.20 25.37
CA SER A 2 -14.55 -5.99 26.06
C SER A 2 -15.47 -5.06 25.25
N TYR A 3 -16.72 -5.46 25.01
CA TYR A 3 -17.70 -4.64 24.29
C TYR A 3 -18.01 -3.34 25.07
N GLN A 4 -18.09 -2.21 24.36
CA GLN A 4 -18.37 -0.89 24.95
C GLN A 4 -19.71 -0.36 24.42
N ILE A 5 -20.65 -0.13 25.33
CA ILE A 5 -21.98 0.44 25.04
C ILE A 5 -21.83 1.97 24.94
N ARG A 6 -22.34 2.55 23.85
CA ARG A 6 -22.39 4.01 23.67
C ARG A 6 -23.77 4.53 24.07
N VAL A 7 -23.83 5.43 25.05
CA VAL A 7 -25.08 6.04 25.52
C VAL A 7 -25.01 7.54 25.39
N ASN A 8 -26.01 8.13 24.73
CA ASN A 8 -26.15 9.59 24.66
C ASN A 8 -26.82 10.11 25.92
N CYS A 9 -26.14 11.02 26.62
CA CYS A 9 -26.76 11.75 27.73
C CYS A 9 -27.57 12.94 27.20
N ASN A 10 -28.61 13.36 27.92
CA ASN A 10 -29.42 14.54 27.60
C ASN A 10 -28.61 15.86 27.55
N CYS A 11 -27.36 15.88 28.02
CA CYS A 11 -26.46 17.02 27.84
C CYS A 11 -25.69 17.00 26.50
N GLY A 12 -25.97 16.04 25.61
CA GLY A 12 -25.33 15.88 24.30
C GLY A 12 -24.03 15.07 24.30
N LYS A 13 -23.45 14.75 25.47
CA LYS A 13 -22.23 13.93 25.54
C LYS A 13 -22.52 12.44 25.36
N ILE A 14 -21.71 11.79 24.53
CA ILE A 14 -21.70 10.33 24.31
C ILE A 14 -20.76 9.68 25.33
N LEU A 15 -21.28 8.74 26.11
CA LEU A 15 -20.52 7.99 27.11
C LEU A 15 -20.20 6.59 26.61
N LYS A 16 -18.95 6.17 26.77
CA LYS A 16 -18.50 4.79 26.52
C LYS A 16 -18.54 4.03 27.83
N ILE A 17 -19.36 3.00 27.89
CA ILE A 17 -19.66 2.28 29.13
C ILE A 17 -19.33 0.80 28.93
N PRO A 18 -18.53 0.18 29.83
CA PRO A 18 -18.27 -1.25 29.77
C PRO A 18 -19.55 -2.08 29.88
N GLU A 19 -19.60 -3.20 29.18
CA GLU A 19 -20.73 -4.14 29.14
C GLU A 19 -21.28 -4.55 30.52
N LYS A 20 -20.43 -4.67 31.55
CA LYS A 20 -20.85 -5.00 32.94
C LYS A 20 -21.85 -4.01 33.57
N TYR A 21 -22.09 -2.88 32.91
CA TYR A 21 -23.08 -1.88 33.31
C TYR A 21 -24.32 -1.84 32.41
N ALA A 22 -24.47 -2.76 31.45
CA ALA A 22 -25.70 -2.93 30.67
C ALA A 22 -26.91 -3.11 31.61
N GLY A 23 -28.03 -2.46 31.29
CA GLY A 23 -29.27 -2.50 32.08
C GLY A 23 -29.23 -1.73 33.40
N LYS A 24 -28.08 -1.13 33.79
CA LYS A 24 -27.95 -0.35 35.03
C LYS A 24 -28.20 1.13 34.79
N ARG A 25 -28.37 1.89 35.90
CA ARG A 25 -28.45 3.36 35.86
C ARG A 25 -27.12 3.97 36.29
N GLY A 26 -26.54 4.81 35.44
CA GLY A 26 -25.31 5.56 35.72
C GLY A 26 -25.59 7.06 35.91
N ARG A 27 -24.62 7.84 36.41
CA ARG A 27 -24.66 9.30 36.35
C ARG A 27 -23.71 9.79 35.26
N CYS A 28 -24.14 10.78 34.48
CA CYS A 28 -23.24 11.42 33.53
C CYS A 28 -22.17 12.21 34.29
N PRO A 29 -20.87 12.01 34.00
CA PRO A 29 -19.79 12.75 34.66
C PRO A 29 -19.80 14.25 34.33
N ASN A 30 -20.51 14.66 33.27
CA ASN A 30 -20.55 16.06 32.84
C ASN A 30 -21.70 16.87 33.45
N CYS A 31 -22.90 16.30 33.56
CA CYS A 31 -24.09 17.03 34.02
C CYS A 31 -24.72 16.44 35.28
N GLY A 32 -24.19 15.33 35.80
CA GLY A 32 -24.68 14.66 37.01
C GLY A 32 -26.03 13.94 36.88
N LYS A 33 -26.77 14.14 35.77
CA LYS A 33 -28.08 13.51 35.56
C LYS A 33 -27.95 11.99 35.46
N LYS A 34 -28.93 11.27 36.04
CA LYS A 34 -29.03 9.82 35.96
C LYS A 34 -29.44 9.41 34.54
N ILE A 35 -28.72 8.47 33.94
CA ILE A 35 -28.98 7.91 32.62
C ILE A 35 -29.24 6.41 32.75
N ALA A 36 -30.20 5.89 32.00
CA ALA A 36 -30.42 4.45 31.86
C ALA A 36 -29.47 3.92 30.78
N ILE A 37 -28.74 2.87 31.11
CA ILE A 37 -27.87 2.15 30.17
C ILE A 37 -28.72 1.00 29.61
N PRO A 38 -28.90 0.90 28.29
CA PRO A 38 -29.69 -0.18 27.69
C PRO A 38 -29.20 -1.56 28.13
N SER A 39 -30.11 -2.52 28.25
CA SER A 39 -29.72 -3.92 28.48
C SER A 39 -29.07 -4.52 27.22
N MET A 40 -28.34 -5.62 27.37
CA MET A 40 -27.78 -6.31 26.20
C MET A 40 -28.87 -6.82 25.25
N ASP A 41 -30.00 -7.29 25.80
CA ASP A 41 -31.14 -7.75 25.01
C ASP A 41 -31.81 -6.60 24.26
N GLU A 42 -31.94 -5.42 24.86
CA GLU A 42 -32.45 -4.22 24.17
C GLU A 42 -31.53 -3.76 23.04
N ILE A 43 -30.20 -3.90 23.23
CA ILE A 43 -29.23 -3.59 22.19
C ILE A 43 -29.32 -4.61 21.06
N GLN A 44 -29.39 -5.90 21.36
CA GLN A 44 -29.56 -6.96 20.35
C GLN A 44 -30.87 -6.81 19.60
N ASN A 45 -31.98 -6.56 20.30
CA ASN A 45 -33.28 -6.33 19.70
C ASN A 45 -33.30 -5.06 18.82
N LYS A 46 -32.58 -4.00 19.19
CA LYS A 46 -32.43 -2.83 18.31
C LYS A 46 -31.59 -3.16 17.07
N ILE A 47 -30.52 -3.94 17.21
CA ILE A 47 -29.70 -4.38 16.07
C ILE A 47 -30.53 -5.27 15.12
N GLN A 48 -31.33 -6.20 15.67
CA GLN A 48 -32.26 -7.03 14.91
C GLN A 48 -33.37 -6.20 14.26
N ALA A 49 -34.00 -5.29 15.00
CA ALA A 49 -35.05 -4.43 14.46
C ALA A 49 -34.51 -3.47 13.38
N THR A 50 -33.28 -2.98 13.49
CA THR A 50 -32.63 -2.23 12.40
C THR A 50 -32.30 -3.11 11.21
N LYS A 51 -32.00 -4.41 11.41
CA LYS A 51 -31.83 -5.38 10.32
C LYS A 51 -33.14 -5.68 9.60
N ASP A 52 -34.27 -5.68 10.30
CA ASP A 52 -35.57 -6.06 9.72
C ASP A 52 -36.33 -4.87 9.12
N THR A 53 -36.10 -3.64 9.62
CA THR A 53 -36.76 -2.42 9.08
C THR A 53 -35.93 -1.71 8.01
N HIS A 54 -34.63 -2.00 7.95
CA HIS A 54 -33.81 -1.84 6.74
C HIS A 54 -33.50 -3.22 6.19
N SER A 55 -34.52 -3.92 5.67
CA SER A 55 -34.20 -4.92 4.67
C SER A 55 -33.38 -4.21 3.61
N ASP A 56 -32.13 -4.62 3.47
CA ASP A 56 -31.23 -4.34 2.37
C ASP A 56 -31.91 -4.74 1.06
N GLN A 57 -32.91 -3.99 0.62
CA GLN A 57 -33.21 -3.89 -0.78
C GLN A 57 -31.99 -3.21 -1.36
N GLU A 58 -31.07 -4.05 -1.85
CA GLU A 58 -29.89 -3.65 -2.59
C GLU A 58 -30.29 -2.51 -3.53
N ARG A 59 -29.96 -1.27 -3.15
CA ARG A 59 -30.34 -0.10 -3.94
C ARG A 59 -29.36 -0.05 -5.09
N HIS A 60 -29.84 -0.36 -6.26
CA HIS A 60 -29.08 -0.20 -7.49
C HIS A 60 -29.34 1.20 -8.01
N CYS A 61 -28.30 1.88 -8.47
CA CYS A 61 -28.44 3.18 -9.11
C CYS A 61 -29.39 3.05 -10.31
N PRO A 62 -30.45 3.87 -10.43
CA PRO A 62 -31.40 3.77 -11.54
C PRO A 62 -30.77 4.14 -12.90
N THR A 63 -29.61 4.80 -12.91
CA THR A 63 -28.91 5.18 -14.13
C THR A 63 -27.97 4.11 -14.64
N CYS A 64 -27.12 3.54 -13.77
CA CYS A 64 -26.09 2.58 -14.20
C CYS A 64 -26.25 1.17 -13.62
N GLY A 65 -27.20 0.96 -12.72
CA GLY A 65 -27.41 -0.33 -12.06
C GLY A 65 -26.35 -0.66 -11.01
N ALA A 66 -25.38 0.19 -10.70
CA ALA A 66 -24.38 -0.13 -9.68
C ALA A 66 -25.00 -0.19 -8.27
N TYR A 67 -24.55 -1.14 -7.45
CA TYR A 67 -24.89 -1.22 -6.04
C TYR A 67 -24.52 0.08 -5.31
N MET A 68 -25.34 0.49 -4.36
CA MET A 68 -25.09 1.68 -3.55
C MET A 68 -25.33 1.43 -2.07
N ASN A 69 -24.61 2.17 -1.23
CA ASN A 69 -24.83 2.09 0.21
C ASN A 69 -26.09 2.89 0.61
N PRO A 70 -26.77 2.49 1.70
CA PRO A 70 -27.85 3.27 2.27
C PRO A 70 -27.37 4.67 2.67
N GLY A 71 -27.94 5.70 2.04
CA GLY A 71 -27.59 7.11 2.31
C GLY A 71 -26.75 7.78 1.21
N ASP A 72 -26.25 7.02 0.24
CA ASP A 72 -25.58 7.61 -0.93
C ASP A 72 -26.60 8.40 -1.76
N HIS A 73 -26.35 9.70 -1.94
CA HIS A 73 -27.13 10.58 -2.82
C HIS A 73 -26.53 10.69 -4.23
N ILE A 74 -25.30 10.21 -4.40
CA ILE A 74 -24.56 10.19 -5.66
C ILE A 74 -24.07 8.77 -5.88
N CYS A 75 -24.34 8.20 -7.06
CA CYS A 75 -23.81 6.90 -7.40
C CYS A 75 -22.29 6.99 -7.59
N VAL A 76 -21.50 6.24 -6.83
CA VAL A 76 -20.02 6.23 -6.98
C VAL A 76 -19.54 5.70 -8.34
N SER A 77 -20.37 4.92 -9.03
CA SER A 77 -20.01 4.31 -10.31
C SER A 77 -20.26 5.26 -11.48
N CYS A 78 -21.47 5.83 -11.56
CA CYS A 78 -21.83 6.75 -12.65
C CYS A 78 -21.90 8.21 -12.25
N HIS A 79 -21.66 8.61 -11.00
CA HIS A 79 -21.74 10.00 -10.52
C HIS A 79 -23.11 10.68 -10.74
N THR A 80 -24.17 9.90 -11.00
CA THR A 80 -25.53 10.45 -11.04
C THR A 80 -25.98 10.81 -9.64
N ASN A 81 -26.42 12.06 -9.46
CA ASN A 81 -27.15 12.47 -8.28
C ASN A 81 -28.56 11.88 -8.35
N LEU A 82 -28.91 11.08 -7.35
CA LEU A 82 -30.13 10.28 -7.32
C LEU A 82 -31.34 11.08 -6.86
N SER A 83 -31.08 12.19 -6.17
CA SER A 83 -32.13 13.10 -5.72
C SER A 83 -32.61 13.97 -6.88
N THR A 84 -31.73 14.33 -7.82
CA THR A 84 -32.06 15.19 -8.96
C THR A 84 -32.18 14.42 -10.28
N GLY A 85 -31.61 13.22 -10.37
CA GLY A 85 -31.42 12.48 -11.63
C GLY A 85 -30.35 13.09 -12.53
N GLU A 86 -29.67 14.15 -12.11
CA GLU A 86 -28.66 14.84 -12.91
C GLU A 86 -27.29 14.18 -12.78
N TRP A 87 -26.60 14.08 -13.92
CA TRP A 87 -25.24 13.59 -14.01
C TRP A 87 -24.27 14.73 -13.69
N ASN A 88 -23.49 14.61 -12.61
CA ASN A 88 -22.53 15.65 -12.23
C ASN A 88 -21.19 15.37 -12.90
N SER A 89 -20.91 16.04 -14.03
CA SER A 89 -19.66 15.91 -14.78
C SER A 89 -18.47 16.59 -14.10
N ASP A 90 -18.73 17.53 -13.19
CA ASP A 90 -17.75 18.54 -12.81
C ASP A 90 -16.77 18.04 -11.74
N GLU A 91 -17.05 16.90 -11.10
CA GLU A 91 -16.19 16.26 -10.09
C GLU A 91 -15.28 15.15 -10.64
N LEU A 92 -15.28 14.88 -11.95
CA LEU A 92 -14.43 13.86 -12.58
C LEU A 92 -12.94 14.24 -12.70
N SER A 93 -12.43 15.20 -11.91
CA SER A 93 -10.99 15.37 -11.74
C SER A 93 -10.42 14.22 -10.89
N VAL A 94 -10.23 13.07 -11.54
CA VAL A 94 -9.71 11.83 -10.97
C VAL A 94 -8.43 12.09 -10.15
N GLN A 95 -8.45 11.70 -8.87
CA GLN A 95 -7.24 11.44 -8.09
C GLN A 95 -6.48 10.30 -8.77
N ASN A 96 -5.39 10.67 -9.43
CA ASN A 96 -4.62 9.83 -10.34
C ASN A 96 -3.55 9.00 -9.59
N ASP A 97 -3.95 8.26 -8.54
CA ASP A 97 -3.00 7.67 -7.58
C ASP A 97 -2.78 6.15 -7.69
N SER A 98 -3.17 5.50 -8.81
CA SER A 98 -2.94 4.05 -8.99
C SER A 98 -2.16 3.64 -10.24
N ASN A 99 -1.78 4.57 -11.13
CA ASN A 99 -1.14 4.23 -12.40
C ASN A 99 0.38 3.97 -12.33
N THR A 100 1.06 4.33 -11.23
CA THR A 100 2.51 4.13 -11.08
C THR A 100 2.91 2.67 -10.89
N LYS A 101 2.02 1.81 -10.34
CA LYS A 101 2.30 0.37 -10.21
C LYS A 101 2.08 -0.41 -11.51
N TYR A 102 1.16 0.01 -12.38
CA TYR A 102 0.88 -0.71 -13.63
C TYR A 102 1.94 -0.49 -14.71
N TYR A 103 2.64 0.65 -14.70
CA TYR A 103 3.71 0.93 -15.66
C TYR A 103 4.98 0.11 -15.40
N TYR A 104 5.38 -0.02 -14.13
CA TYR A 104 6.50 -0.89 -13.74
C TYR A 104 6.19 -2.36 -14.07
N TRP A 105 4.95 -2.81 -13.83
CA TRP A 105 4.49 -4.14 -14.23
C TRP A 105 4.32 -4.29 -15.74
N GLY A 106 3.98 -3.24 -16.49
CA GLY A 106 3.85 -3.26 -17.95
C GLY A 106 5.20 -3.36 -18.65
N ALA A 107 6.18 -2.57 -18.22
CA ALA A 107 7.56 -2.67 -18.68
C ALA A 107 8.19 -4.02 -18.26
N LEU A 108 8.00 -4.46 -17.01
CA LEU A 108 8.38 -5.80 -16.58
C LEU A 108 7.61 -6.90 -17.31
N SER A 109 6.37 -6.70 -17.74
CA SER A 109 5.60 -7.71 -18.49
C SER A 109 6.04 -7.79 -19.95
N LEU A 110 6.42 -6.68 -20.57
CA LEU A 110 7.01 -6.69 -21.91
C LEU A 110 8.41 -7.28 -21.87
N LEU A 111 9.22 -6.91 -20.89
CA LEU A 111 10.55 -7.46 -20.66
C LEU A 111 10.46 -8.93 -20.22
N ALA A 112 9.46 -9.31 -19.43
CA ALA A 112 9.16 -10.70 -19.09
C ALA A 112 8.58 -11.47 -20.26
N LEU A 113 7.76 -10.91 -21.16
CA LEU A 113 7.28 -11.58 -22.38
C LEU A 113 8.41 -11.76 -23.39
N PHE A 114 9.33 -10.81 -23.45
CA PHE A 114 10.54 -10.89 -24.25
C PHE A 114 11.50 -11.94 -23.66
N ILE A 115 11.75 -11.91 -22.35
CA ILE A 115 12.47 -12.95 -21.62
C ILE A 115 11.73 -14.28 -21.72
N LEU A 116 10.40 -14.35 -21.74
CA LEU A 116 9.61 -15.58 -21.82
C LEU A 116 9.63 -16.15 -23.25
N GLY A 117 9.58 -15.31 -24.28
CA GLY A 117 9.83 -15.72 -25.66
C GLY A 117 11.24 -16.28 -25.83
N ILE A 118 12.24 -15.58 -25.27
CA ILE A 118 13.64 -15.99 -25.25
C ILE A 118 13.85 -17.23 -24.35
N THR A 119 13.20 -17.35 -23.19
CA THR A 119 13.34 -18.48 -22.27
C THR A 119 12.49 -19.67 -22.66
N ILE A 120 11.43 -19.56 -23.45
CA ILE A 120 10.80 -20.71 -24.10
C ILE A 120 11.74 -21.24 -25.21
N LEU A 121 12.44 -20.34 -25.90
CA LEU A 121 13.51 -20.66 -26.86
C LEU A 121 14.81 -21.17 -26.21
N LEU A 122 15.12 -20.77 -24.97
CA LEU A 122 16.33 -21.19 -24.23
C LEU A 122 16.08 -22.31 -23.22
N ALA A 123 14.87 -22.51 -22.69
CA ALA A 123 14.53 -23.63 -21.80
C ALA A 123 14.40 -24.96 -22.56
N SER A 124 14.37 -24.90 -23.89
CA SER A 124 14.67 -26.04 -24.77
C SER A 124 16.17 -26.36 -24.84
N ASN A 125 17.04 -25.53 -24.24
CA ASN A 125 18.50 -25.71 -24.16
C ASN A 125 19.05 -25.28 -22.79
N LEU A 126 19.01 -26.23 -21.87
CA LEU A 126 19.94 -26.38 -20.75
C LEU A 126 19.72 -25.58 -19.45
N SER A 127 19.47 -26.43 -18.45
CA SER A 127 19.64 -26.32 -17.00
C SER A 127 21.13 -26.27 -16.57
N LYS A 128 21.52 -25.28 -15.73
CA LYS A 128 22.24 -25.42 -14.42
C LYS A 128 23.02 -24.14 -13.93
N LYS A 129 22.75 -23.79 -12.66
CA LYS A 129 23.60 -23.28 -11.53
C LYS A 129 24.12 -21.81 -11.41
N ASN A 130 23.53 -21.12 -10.42
CA ASN A 130 24.02 -20.55 -9.13
C ASN A 130 25.12 -19.45 -8.93
N ASN A 131 24.68 -18.40 -8.19
CA ASN A 131 25.27 -17.63 -7.04
C ASN A 131 26.45 -16.67 -7.32
N LYS A 132 26.64 -15.49 -6.67
CA LYS A 132 26.25 -14.95 -5.33
C LYS A 132 26.50 -13.42 -5.28
N GLU A 133 25.77 -12.68 -4.43
CA GLU A 133 25.91 -11.24 -4.11
C GLU A 133 27.08 -10.91 -3.15
N THR A 134 27.50 -9.63 -3.07
CA THR A 134 28.32 -9.09 -1.96
C THR A 134 27.94 -7.63 -1.64
N GLN A 135 27.77 -7.35 -0.34
CA GLN A 135 27.38 -6.06 0.27
C GLN A 135 28.59 -5.18 0.64
N LEU A 136 28.38 -3.86 0.77
CA LEU A 136 29.36 -2.88 1.29
C LEU A 136 28.97 -2.35 2.68
N ALA A 137 29.98 -2.11 3.52
CA ALA A 137 29.93 -1.68 4.92
C ALA A 137 29.95 -0.13 5.10
N PRO A 138 29.57 0.41 6.27
CA PRO A 138 29.35 1.85 6.50
C PRO A 138 30.58 2.60 7.08
N MET A 139 30.60 3.93 6.89
CA MET A 139 31.61 4.88 7.37
C MET A 139 31.31 5.48 8.78
N PRO A 140 32.34 6.01 9.48
CA PRO A 140 32.28 6.33 10.91
C PRO A 140 31.84 7.77 11.25
N LEU A 141 31.41 7.93 12.51
CA LEU A 141 30.87 9.14 13.14
C LEU A 141 31.99 10.07 13.66
N GLU A 142 31.88 11.37 13.39
CA GLU A 142 32.76 12.43 13.91
C GLU A 142 32.12 13.18 15.09
N LYS A 143 32.94 13.62 16.06
CA LYS A 143 32.53 14.21 17.35
C LYS A 143 32.82 15.71 17.39
N THR A 144 31.92 16.51 17.95
CA THR A 144 32.22 17.87 18.46
C THR A 144 31.29 18.26 19.62
N PRO A 145 31.74 19.11 20.57
CA PRO A 145 31.14 19.24 21.90
C PRO A 145 30.13 20.39 22.01
N ALA A 146 29.23 20.25 22.99
CA ALA A 146 28.13 21.16 23.27
C ALA A 146 28.55 22.37 24.12
N SER A 147 28.01 23.56 23.80
CA SER A 147 27.97 24.73 24.68
C SER A 147 26.52 25.10 25.03
N LEU A 148 26.33 25.54 26.27
CA LEU A 148 25.07 26.01 26.85
C LEU A 148 24.60 27.33 26.23
N LEU A 149 23.34 27.40 25.79
CA LEU A 149 22.71 28.64 25.30
C LEU A 149 21.30 28.89 25.86
N ALA A 150 20.97 30.17 25.92
CA ALA A 150 19.86 30.78 26.67
C ALA A 150 18.53 30.82 25.89
N GLN A 151 17.43 31.10 26.60
CA GLN A 151 16.03 30.88 26.16
C GLN A 151 15.48 31.75 25.02
N ASP A 152 16.22 32.74 24.49
CA ASP A 152 15.73 33.66 23.42
C ASP A 152 16.08 33.24 21.98
N GLU A 153 16.84 32.17 21.77
CA GLU A 153 17.39 31.83 20.44
C GLU A 153 16.38 31.23 19.46
N GLY A 154 15.33 30.58 19.95
CA GLY A 154 14.37 29.85 19.09
C GLY A 154 13.64 30.74 18.09
N LYS A 155 13.44 32.04 18.42
CA LYS A 155 12.79 33.00 17.52
C LYS A 155 13.73 33.47 16.41
N ASN A 156 14.97 33.79 16.76
CA ASN A 156 16.01 34.20 15.80
C ASN A 156 16.35 33.07 14.82
N LEU A 157 16.32 31.82 15.28
CA LEU A 157 16.51 30.63 14.44
C LEU A 157 15.44 30.49 13.36
N LEU A 158 14.19 30.85 13.63
CA LEU A 158 13.11 30.74 12.64
C LEU A 158 13.16 31.88 11.60
N GLU A 159 13.75 33.02 11.94
CA GLU A 159 13.86 34.19 11.07
C GLU A 159 15.08 34.16 10.13
N MET A 160 15.93 33.12 10.19
CA MET A 160 17.03 32.94 9.24
C MET A 160 16.50 32.83 7.80
N LYS A 161 17.18 33.51 6.86
CA LYS A 161 16.89 33.43 5.42
C LYS A 161 17.00 31.99 4.92
N GLU A 162 16.20 31.66 3.91
CA GLU A 162 16.13 30.32 3.31
C GLU A 162 16.22 30.44 1.77
N GLU A 163 17.18 31.24 1.30
CA GLU A 163 17.34 31.61 -0.11
C GLU A 163 18.24 30.60 -0.87
N SER A 164 19.13 29.89 -0.17
CA SER A 164 20.01 28.87 -0.76
C SER A 164 19.99 27.52 -0.02
N GLU A 165 20.48 26.46 -0.70
CA GLU A 165 20.66 25.12 -0.10
C GLU A 165 21.53 25.19 1.17
N LYS A 166 22.58 26.02 1.14
CA LYS A 166 23.48 26.23 2.26
C LYS A 166 22.74 26.87 3.44
N ASP A 167 21.93 27.91 3.19
CA ASP A 167 21.18 28.57 4.27
C ASP A 167 20.20 27.61 4.95
N VAL A 168 19.52 26.75 4.16
CA VAL A 168 18.61 25.73 4.69
C VAL A 168 19.38 24.68 5.49
N ALA A 169 20.54 24.21 5.01
CA ALA A 169 21.37 23.25 5.73
C ALA A 169 21.89 23.82 7.06
N ASP A 170 22.36 25.07 7.07
CA ASP A 170 22.83 25.75 8.28
C ASP A 170 21.68 25.95 9.29
N LYS A 171 20.47 26.24 8.81
CA LYS A 171 19.26 26.35 9.63
C LYS A 171 18.81 25.00 10.21
N ILE A 172 18.89 23.92 9.42
CA ILE A 172 18.64 22.54 9.87
C ILE A 172 19.62 22.15 10.98
N ALA A 173 20.93 22.34 10.77
CA ALA A 173 21.94 21.99 11.76
C ALA A 173 21.73 22.75 13.09
N SER A 174 21.36 24.03 12.99
CA SER A 174 21.05 24.85 14.15
C SER A 174 19.78 24.38 14.87
N LEU A 175 18.76 23.95 14.14
CA LEU A 175 17.54 23.35 14.69
C LEU A 175 17.76 21.96 15.30
N GLU A 176 18.63 21.12 14.74
CA GLU A 176 18.98 19.81 15.30
C GLU A 176 19.64 19.97 16.68
N SER A 177 20.58 20.92 16.78
CA SER A 177 21.20 21.29 18.05
C SER A 177 20.17 21.79 19.08
N TYR A 178 19.21 22.60 18.62
CA TYR A 178 18.11 23.08 19.46
C TYR A 178 17.15 21.96 19.91
N ILE A 179 16.71 21.09 18.99
CA ILE A 179 15.79 19.96 19.26
C ILE A 179 16.43 18.98 20.25
N ALA A 180 17.74 18.73 20.12
CA ALA A 180 18.48 17.89 21.06
C ALA A 180 18.45 18.45 22.49
N SER A 181 18.31 19.77 22.64
CA SER A 181 18.21 20.44 23.94
C SER A 181 16.78 20.54 24.49
N LYS A 182 15.75 20.69 23.64
CA LYS A 182 14.34 20.88 24.04
C LYS A 182 13.34 20.38 22.99
N ALA A 183 12.45 19.47 23.38
CA ALA A 183 11.38 18.97 22.51
C ALA A 183 10.11 19.84 22.60
N ASN A 184 9.80 20.59 21.54
CA ASN A 184 8.50 21.25 21.35
C ASN A 184 7.91 20.83 19.99
N LYS A 185 6.62 20.46 19.98
CA LYS A 185 5.89 19.98 18.81
C LYS A 185 5.96 20.95 17.61
N GLY A 186 5.88 22.27 17.84
CA GLY A 186 5.92 23.26 16.76
C GLY A 186 7.27 23.35 16.05
N VAL A 187 8.36 23.00 16.75
CA VAL A 187 9.72 22.99 16.17
C VAL A 187 9.89 21.81 15.22
N PHE A 188 9.27 20.67 15.55
CA PHE A 188 9.33 19.47 14.69
C PHE A 188 8.63 19.68 13.35
N GLU A 189 7.50 20.38 13.32
CA GLU A 189 6.79 20.71 12.06
C GLU A 189 7.63 21.62 11.16
N ASN A 190 8.28 22.65 11.73
CA ASN A 190 9.18 23.53 10.97
C ASN A 190 10.43 22.79 10.50
N TYR A 191 10.98 21.90 11.32
CA TYR A 191 12.10 21.04 10.96
C TYR A 191 11.76 20.14 9.76
N GLN A 192 10.59 19.49 9.77
CA GLN A 192 10.13 18.69 8.62
C GLN A 192 9.97 19.52 7.34
N LYS A 193 9.45 20.75 7.44
CA LYS A 193 9.36 21.67 6.29
C LYS A 193 10.73 22.02 5.73
N LEU A 194 11.71 22.27 6.58
CA LEU A 194 13.08 22.58 6.14
C LEU A 194 13.77 21.37 5.49
N LEU A 195 13.59 20.17 6.04
CA LEU A 195 14.09 18.94 5.39
C LEU A 195 13.48 18.74 4.01
N LEU A 196 12.18 19.02 3.84
CA LEU A 196 11.54 18.95 2.54
C LEU A 196 12.13 20.00 1.58
N LYS A 197 12.31 21.24 2.06
CA LYS A 197 12.93 22.33 1.27
C LYS A 197 14.39 22.04 0.89
N GLN A 198 15.16 21.38 1.76
CA GLN A 198 16.50 20.91 1.43
C GLN A 198 16.45 19.89 0.29
N LYS A 199 15.49 18.96 0.32
CA LYS A 199 15.27 18.00 -0.78
C LYS A 199 14.85 18.69 -2.08
N GLU A 200 14.07 19.77 -2.04
CA GLU A 200 13.75 20.60 -3.23
C GLU A 200 15.01 21.17 -3.89
N PHE A 201 15.96 21.69 -3.10
CA PHE A 201 17.22 22.19 -3.66
C PHE A 201 18.10 21.08 -4.22
N GLN A 202 18.17 19.93 -3.53
CA GLN A 202 18.96 18.78 -3.99
C GLN A 202 18.43 18.21 -5.31
N ILE A 203 17.11 18.06 -5.45
CA ILE A 203 16.52 17.58 -6.71
C ILE A 203 16.74 18.59 -7.83
N GLU A 204 16.58 19.90 -7.58
CA GLU A 204 16.84 20.93 -8.59
C GLU A 204 18.30 20.92 -9.05
N LYS A 205 19.24 20.76 -8.13
CA LYS A 205 20.67 20.65 -8.43
C LYS A 205 20.98 19.40 -9.26
N LYS A 206 20.52 18.22 -8.80
CA LYS A 206 20.69 16.96 -9.53
C LYS A 206 20.05 17.01 -10.91
N HIS A 207 18.90 17.67 -11.03
CA HIS A 207 18.23 17.86 -12.32
C HIS A 207 19.08 18.72 -13.26
N LYS A 208 19.66 19.83 -12.79
CA LYS A 208 20.57 20.67 -13.60
C LYS A 208 21.86 19.94 -14.00
N GLU A 209 22.30 18.97 -13.21
CA GLU A 209 23.48 18.14 -13.48
C GLU A 209 23.18 16.97 -14.44
N LEU A 210 21.91 16.71 -14.79
CA LEU A 210 21.57 15.65 -15.75
C LEU A 210 22.07 16.00 -17.15
N GLU A 211 23.05 15.22 -17.63
CA GLU A 211 23.47 15.26 -19.03
C GLU A 211 22.42 14.61 -19.94
N LEU A 212 21.90 15.40 -20.88
CA LEU A 212 20.97 14.96 -21.93
C LEU A 212 21.72 14.22 -23.05
N LYS A 213 21.97 12.92 -22.87
CA LYS A 213 22.64 12.11 -23.91
C LYS A 213 21.69 11.64 -25.02
N ASN A 214 20.50 11.17 -24.65
CA ASN A 214 19.40 10.81 -25.56
C ASN A 214 18.07 10.76 -24.78
N GLU A 215 16.95 10.71 -25.50
CA GLU A 215 15.59 10.75 -24.95
C GLU A 215 15.31 9.58 -23.99
N MET A 216 15.75 8.37 -24.32
CA MET A 216 15.53 7.19 -23.47
C MET A 216 16.30 7.28 -22.15
N SER A 217 17.60 7.60 -22.20
CA SER A 217 18.41 7.82 -21.00
C SER A 217 17.86 8.97 -20.17
N HIS A 218 17.38 10.03 -20.81
CA HIS A 218 16.74 11.15 -20.11
C HIS A 218 15.46 10.70 -19.39
N PHE A 219 14.61 9.92 -20.05
CA PHE A 219 13.40 9.36 -19.43
C PHE A 219 13.71 8.54 -18.17
N PHE A 220 14.68 7.62 -18.24
CA PHE A 220 15.05 6.79 -17.08
C PHE A 220 15.72 7.59 -15.97
N ASN A 221 16.54 8.58 -16.31
CA ASN A 221 17.15 9.47 -15.32
C ASN A 221 16.09 10.34 -14.61
N LEU A 222 15.11 10.87 -15.35
CA LEU A 222 13.97 11.58 -14.79
C LEU A 222 13.12 10.66 -13.91
N GLU A 223 12.82 9.44 -14.36
CA GLU A 223 12.05 8.46 -13.58
C GLU A 223 12.74 8.15 -12.24
N LYS A 224 14.06 7.91 -12.29
CA LYS A 224 14.88 7.67 -11.09
C LYS A 224 14.86 8.87 -10.13
N LEU A 225 15.02 10.09 -10.63
CA LEU A 225 14.96 11.30 -9.81
C LEU A 225 13.57 11.53 -9.22
N ILE A 226 12.51 11.34 -10.00
CA ILE A 226 11.13 11.47 -9.53
C ILE A 226 10.87 10.45 -8.42
N ALA A 227 11.32 9.21 -8.57
CA ALA A 227 11.18 8.16 -7.56
C ALA A 227 11.95 8.49 -6.26
N GLU A 228 13.18 9.02 -6.35
CA GLU A 228 13.98 9.43 -5.20
C GLU A 228 13.35 10.60 -4.42
N TYR A 229 12.62 11.49 -5.12
CA TYR A 229 12.12 12.76 -4.58
C TYR A 229 10.60 12.96 -4.73
N THR A 230 9.81 11.88 -4.70
CA THR A 230 8.34 11.89 -4.92
C THR A 230 7.54 12.87 -4.05
N GLN A 231 8.07 13.23 -2.88
CA GLN A 231 7.41 14.14 -1.94
C GLN A 231 7.62 15.63 -2.26
N THR A 232 8.52 15.96 -3.18
CA THR A 232 8.86 17.34 -3.54
C THR A 232 7.88 17.94 -4.55
N LEU A 233 7.62 19.24 -4.45
CA LEU A 233 6.87 20.02 -5.43
C LEU A 233 7.63 20.12 -6.76
N TYR A 234 8.97 20.25 -6.73
CA TYR A 234 9.78 20.30 -7.94
C TYR A 234 9.63 19.02 -8.80
N ALA A 235 9.64 17.83 -8.18
CA ALA A 235 9.38 16.58 -8.90
C ALA A 235 8.01 16.58 -9.58
N LYS A 236 6.97 17.06 -8.89
CA LYS A 236 5.59 17.07 -9.39
C LYS A 236 5.36 18.12 -10.48
N GLU A 237 5.87 19.33 -10.30
CA GLU A 237 5.55 20.47 -11.15
C GLU A 237 6.54 20.67 -12.31
N LYS A 238 7.77 20.16 -12.19
CA LYS A 238 8.81 20.32 -13.23
C LYS A 238 9.22 19.00 -13.87
N LEU A 239 9.61 18.01 -13.08
CA LEU A 239 10.13 16.74 -13.64
C LEU A 239 9.03 15.90 -14.29
N LEU A 240 7.83 15.81 -13.70
CA LEU A 240 6.75 14.98 -14.23
C LEU A 240 6.24 15.47 -15.60
N PRO A 241 6.00 16.78 -15.83
CA PRO A 241 5.68 17.28 -17.17
C PRO A 241 6.82 17.08 -18.18
N GLU A 242 8.07 17.24 -17.75
CA GLU A 242 9.23 17.01 -18.61
C GLU A 242 9.33 15.53 -19.01
N GLN A 243 9.17 14.61 -18.06
CA GLN A 243 9.14 13.17 -18.31
C GLN A 243 8.07 12.81 -19.35
N LYS A 244 6.86 13.38 -19.24
CA LYS A 244 5.79 13.18 -20.23
C LYS A 244 6.16 13.72 -21.63
N ASN A 245 6.86 14.85 -21.70
CA ASN A 245 7.35 15.37 -22.98
C ASN A 245 8.39 14.42 -23.60
N VAL A 246 9.33 13.93 -22.80
CA VAL A 246 10.33 12.94 -23.25
C VAL A 246 9.65 11.64 -23.69
N GLU A 247 8.66 11.16 -22.94
CA GLU A 247 7.84 10.00 -23.29
C GLU A 247 7.16 10.19 -24.65
N GLN A 248 6.56 11.36 -24.91
CA GLN A 248 5.96 11.66 -26.21
C GLN A 248 6.98 11.64 -27.35
N LYS A 249 8.22 12.11 -27.11
CA LYS A 249 9.31 12.02 -28.10
C LYS A 249 9.71 10.56 -28.37
N ILE A 250 9.82 9.74 -27.32
CA ILE A 250 10.09 8.30 -27.48
C ILE A 250 8.97 7.62 -28.27
N VAL A 251 7.70 7.91 -27.95
CA VAL A 251 6.55 7.36 -28.70
C VAL A 251 6.60 7.79 -30.18
N ALA A 252 6.98 9.04 -30.48
CA ALA A 252 7.14 9.49 -31.86
C ALA A 252 8.28 8.75 -32.59
N LEU A 253 9.42 8.52 -31.93
CA LEU A 253 10.53 7.73 -32.47
C LEU A 253 10.10 6.29 -32.78
N VAL A 254 9.39 5.64 -31.86
CA VAL A 254 8.87 4.27 -32.04
C VAL A 254 7.85 4.22 -33.17
N LYS A 255 6.93 5.19 -33.26
CA LYS A 255 5.94 5.26 -34.36
C LYS A 255 6.61 5.37 -35.72
N LYS A 256 7.63 6.23 -35.84
CA LYS A 256 8.40 6.37 -37.08
C LYS A 256 9.04 5.04 -37.50
N GLU A 257 9.63 4.31 -36.55
CA GLU A 257 10.22 3.01 -36.87
C GLU A 257 9.15 1.96 -37.26
N ILE A 258 7.98 1.98 -36.62
CA ILE A 258 6.86 1.11 -36.99
C ILE A 258 6.39 1.41 -38.43
N GLU A 259 6.32 2.67 -38.83
CA GLU A 259 6.00 3.07 -40.21
C GLU A 259 7.06 2.52 -41.19
N ASP A 260 8.35 2.70 -40.87
CA ASP A 260 9.48 2.19 -41.65
C ASP A 260 9.52 0.64 -41.75
N LEU A 261 8.98 -0.08 -40.76
CA LEU A 261 8.79 -1.54 -40.79
C LEU A 261 7.49 -1.95 -41.51
N SER A 262 6.45 -1.13 -41.43
CA SER A 262 5.18 -1.33 -42.14
C SER A 262 5.39 -1.25 -43.65
N ASP A 263 6.23 -0.34 -44.12
CA ASP A 263 6.57 -0.26 -45.55
C ASP A 263 7.23 -1.56 -46.06
N LEU A 264 8.11 -2.17 -45.27
CA LEU A 264 8.69 -3.48 -45.58
C LEU A 264 7.65 -4.62 -45.56
N PHE A 265 6.68 -4.54 -44.65
CA PHE A 265 5.55 -5.47 -44.58
C PHE A 265 4.66 -5.37 -45.83
N VAL A 266 4.33 -4.15 -46.26
CA VAL A 266 3.57 -3.90 -47.49
C VAL A 266 4.34 -4.37 -48.73
N ALA A 267 5.66 -4.18 -48.74
CA ALA A 267 6.55 -4.70 -49.78
C ALA A 267 6.73 -6.23 -49.73
N LYS A 268 6.06 -6.95 -48.81
CA LYS A 268 6.16 -8.40 -48.59
C LYS A 268 7.60 -8.89 -48.36
N SER A 269 8.48 -8.02 -47.89
CA SER A 269 9.89 -8.32 -47.59
C SER A 269 10.02 -8.79 -46.15
N TYR A 270 9.31 -9.88 -45.80
CA TYR A 270 9.20 -10.37 -44.42
C TYR A 270 10.55 -10.79 -43.82
N ASP A 271 11.46 -11.22 -44.68
CA ASP A 271 12.85 -11.57 -44.38
C ASP A 271 13.69 -10.37 -43.91
N ALA A 272 13.33 -9.15 -44.32
CA ALA A 272 14.02 -7.92 -43.95
C ALA A 272 13.48 -7.26 -42.66
N ILE A 273 12.22 -7.53 -42.30
CA ILE A 273 11.55 -6.89 -41.14
C ILE A 273 12.25 -7.24 -39.83
N VAL A 274 12.48 -8.53 -39.59
CA VAL A 274 13.02 -9.02 -38.32
C VAL A 274 14.47 -8.55 -38.10
N PRO A 275 15.40 -8.67 -39.07
CA PRO A 275 16.75 -8.13 -38.92
C PRO A 275 16.78 -6.62 -38.67
N LYS A 276 15.95 -5.85 -39.39
CA LYS A 276 15.89 -4.39 -39.22
C LYS A 276 15.38 -4.00 -37.82
N ALA A 277 14.33 -4.67 -37.33
CA ALA A 277 13.81 -4.43 -35.98
C ALA A 277 14.84 -4.78 -34.90
N ILE A 278 15.57 -5.90 -35.05
CA ILE A 278 16.65 -6.29 -34.14
C ILE A 278 17.79 -5.25 -34.16
N ASP A 279 18.19 -4.81 -35.35
CA ASP A 279 19.27 -3.82 -35.52
C ASP A 279 18.92 -2.48 -34.87
N TRP A 280 17.68 -2.00 -35.09
CA TRP A 280 17.16 -0.79 -34.47
C TRP A 280 17.15 -0.90 -32.93
N MET A 281 16.60 -1.98 -32.38
CA MET A 281 16.61 -2.21 -30.92
C MET A 281 18.03 -2.25 -30.35
N ARG A 282 18.96 -2.91 -31.06
CA ARG A 282 20.38 -2.94 -30.69
C ARG A 282 20.96 -1.53 -30.61
N GLN A 283 20.75 -0.71 -31.64
CA GLN A 283 21.25 0.66 -31.68
C GLN A 283 20.68 1.52 -30.55
N GLU A 284 19.38 1.44 -30.29
CA GLU A 284 18.74 2.22 -29.23
C GLU A 284 19.20 1.76 -27.84
N LEU A 285 19.28 0.46 -27.57
CA LEU A 285 19.76 -0.06 -26.28
C LEU A 285 21.20 0.36 -25.97
N ILE A 286 22.08 0.34 -26.98
CA ILE A 286 23.48 0.80 -26.83
C ILE A 286 23.53 2.31 -26.52
N LYS A 287 22.66 3.12 -27.15
CA LYS A 287 22.54 4.55 -26.82
C LYS A 287 22.08 4.74 -25.37
N VAL A 288 21.08 3.98 -24.91
CA VAL A 288 20.54 4.11 -23.55
C VAL A 288 21.58 3.80 -22.48
N TYR A 289 22.41 2.78 -22.72
CA TYR A 289 23.37 2.25 -21.77
C TYR A 289 24.77 2.12 -22.38
N PRO A 290 25.55 3.21 -22.44
CA PRO A 290 26.86 3.26 -23.11
C PRO A 290 27.99 2.61 -22.29
N LYS A 291 27.70 1.63 -21.43
CA LYS A 291 28.74 0.88 -20.73
C LYS A 291 29.26 -0.22 -21.65
N ASP A 292 30.58 -0.31 -21.78
CA ASP A 292 31.24 -1.30 -22.67
C ASP A 292 30.75 -2.73 -22.39
N ASP A 293 30.69 -3.14 -21.12
CA ASP A 293 30.18 -4.47 -20.73
C ASP A 293 28.73 -4.74 -21.15
N PHE A 294 27.87 -3.71 -21.18
CA PHE A 294 26.46 -3.87 -21.59
C PHE A 294 26.33 -3.88 -23.11
N LYS A 295 27.13 -3.06 -23.79
CA LYS A 295 27.21 -3.01 -25.24
C LYS A 295 27.55 -4.39 -25.81
N ASP A 296 28.55 -5.07 -25.26
CA ASP A 296 28.96 -6.41 -25.69
C ASP A 296 27.83 -7.45 -25.54
N GLN A 297 27.05 -7.37 -24.46
CA GLN A 297 25.91 -8.27 -24.23
C GLN A 297 24.75 -8.01 -25.20
N VAL A 298 24.48 -6.75 -25.52
CA VAL A 298 23.44 -6.36 -26.48
C VAL A 298 23.84 -6.77 -27.91
N GLU A 299 25.11 -6.61 -28.28
CA GLU A 299 25.64 -7.07 -29.55
C GLU A 299 25.53 -8.60 -29.69
N LEU A 300 25.92 -9.35 -28.65
CA LEU A 300 25.79 -10.80 -28.63
C LEU A 300 24.32 -11.26 -28.74
N LEU A 301 23.40 -10.61 -28.03
CA LEU A 301 21.97 -10.93 -28.10
C LEU A 301 21.40 -10.69 -29.50
N ALA A 302 21.77 -9.57 -30.13
CA ALA A 302 21.35 -9.26 -31.49
C ALA A 302 21.87 -10.31 -32.49
N GLU A 303 23.14 -10.74 -32.35
CA GLU A 303 23.73 -11.78 -33.20
C GLU A 303 23.01 -13.13 -33.03
N VAL A 304 22.71 -13.53 -31.79
CA VAL A 304 21.98 -14.78 -31.49
C VAL A 304 20.57 -14.74 -32.07
N ALA A 305 19.85 -13.62 -31.90
CA ALA A 305 18.49 -13.46 -32.43
C ALA A 305 18.47 -13.50 -33.97
N GLN A 306 19.44 -12.86 -34.63
CA GLN A 306 19.58 -12.90 -36.09
C GLN A 306 19.90 -14.32 -36.59
N LYS A 307 20.80 -15.06 -35.93
CA LYS A 307 21.11 -16.45 -36.27
C LYS A 307 19.91 -17.37 -36.11
N ALA A 308 19.17 -17.26 -35.01
CA ALA A 308 17.97 -18.06 -34.77
C ALA A 308 16.90 -17.84 -35.84
N TYR A 309 16.67 -16.59 -36.23
CA TYR A 309 15.76 -16.25 -37.33
C TYR A 309 16.20 -16.84 -38.67
N ALA A 310 17.50 -16.77 -38.99
CA ALA A 310 18.06 -17.34 -40.22
C ALA A 310 17.97 -18.88 -40.26
N GLU A 311 18.01 -19.57 -39.11
CA GLU A 311 17.82 -21.02 -39.05
C GLU A 311 16.36 -21.45 -39.16
N GLN A 312 15.42 -20.68 -38.61
CA GLN A 312 13.99 -20.95 -38.71
C GLN A 312 13.50 -20.84 -40.16
N THR A 313 13.89 -19.78 -40.85
CA THR A 313 13.55 -19.55 -42.27
C THR A 313 14.10 -20.65 -43.18
N LYS A 314 15.26 -21.23 -42.87
CA LYS A 314 15.81 -22.41 -43.57
C LYS A 314 14.97 -23.68 -43.38
N LYS A 315 14.36 -23.88 -42.21
CA LYS A 315 13.53 -25.07 -41.92
C LYS A 315 12.18 -25.01 -42.64
N GLU A 316 11.57 -23.83 -42.70
CA GLU A 316 10.25 -23.63 -43.34
C GLU A 316 10.34 -23.76 -44.88
N ALA A 317 11.47 -23.43 -45.49
CA ALA A 317 11.71 -23.63 -46.92
C ALA A 317 11.72 -25.10 -47.38
N SER A 318 11.78 -26.07 -46.45
CA SER A 318 11.86 -27.51 -46.75
C SER A 318 10.52 -28.26 -46.72
N VAL A 319 9.41 -27.60 -46.37
CA VAL A 319 8.11 -28.26 -46.08
C VAL A 319 6.97 -27.67 -46.92
N VAL A 320 7.07 -27.61 -48.25
CA VAL A 320 5.88 -27.33 -49.08
C VAL A 320 5.96 -27.98 -50.47
N GLN A 321 5.49 -29.23 -50.63
CA GLN A 321 4.79 -29.69 -51.86
C GLN A 321 3.87 -30.88 -51.55
N ALA A 322 2.56 -30.65 -51.46
CA ALA A 322 1.54 -31.66 -51.76
C ALA A 322 0.23 -30.98 -52.22
N LYS A 323 -0.28 -31.45 -53.36
CA LYS A 323 -1.41 -30.91 -54.14
C LYS A 323 -2.69 -31.67 -53.78
N PRO A 324 -3.85 -31.05 -53.47
CA PRO A 324 -5.06 -31.81 -53.17
C PRO A 324 -5.96 -32.00 -54.41
N ALA A 325 -6.55 -33.19 -54.49
CA ALA A 325 -7.59 -33.57 -55.45
C ALA A 325 -8.93 -33.83 -54.71
N ALA A 326 -10.02 -33.46 -55.39
CA ALA A 326 -11.44 -33.81 -55.26
C ALA A 326 -12.07 -33.97 -53.85
N VAL A 327 -13.02 -33.07 -53.59
CA VAL A 327 -13.76 -32.84 -52.34
C VAL A 327 -14.90 -33.86 -52.16
N GLU A 328 -14.70 -34.85 -51.32
CA GLU A 328 -15.75 -35.29 -50.39
C GLU A 328 -15.70 -34.31 -49.20
N THR A 329 -16.84 -33.77 -48.76
CA THR A 329 -16.93 -32.98 -47.52
C THR A 329 -16.65 -33.87 -46.31
N ASN A 330 -15.38 -34.19 -46.11
CA ASN A 330 -14.87 -34.88 -44.95
C ASN A 330 -14.96 -33.92 -43.74
N LEU A 331 -15.28 -34.46 -42.57
CA LEU A 331 -15.32 -33.78 -41.28
C LEU A 331 -14.05 -32.92 -41.04
N ASP A 332 -12.90 -33.37 -41.54
CA ASP A 332 -11.63 -32.64 -41.46
C ASP A 332 -11.64 -31.31 -42.22
N SER A 333 -12.31 -31.24 -43.37
CA SER A 333 -12.50 -29.98 -44.11
C SER A 333 -13.35 -29.01 -43.31
N LEU A 334 -14.43 -29.50 -42.69
CA LEU A 334 -15.32 -28.67 -41.86
C LEU A 334 -14.58 -28.15 -40.62
N ARG A 335 -13.78 -28.99 -39.96
CA ARG A 335 -12.89 -28.59 -38.86
C ARG A 335 -11.93 -27.48 -39.26
N LYS A 336 -11.31 -27.61 -40.44
CA LYS A 336 -10.38 -26.59 -40.96
C LYS A 336 -11.10 -25.26 -41.21
N GLU A 337 -12.21 -25.27 -41.93
CA GLU A 337 -13.04 -24.08 -42.18
C GLU A 337 -13.48 -23.39 -40.89
N PHE A 338 -13.93 -24.17 -39.89
CA PHE A 338 -14.37 -23.63 -38.62
C PHE A 338 -13.21 -23.04 -37.80
N ASN A 339 -12.03 -23.65 -37.81
CA ASN A 339 -10.85 -23.11 -37.13
C ASN A 339 -10.39 -21.78 -37.76
N GLU A 340 -10.44 -21.67 -39.09
CA GLU A 340 -10.18 -20.41 -39.80
C GLU A 340 -11.22 -19.33 -39.43
N PHE A 341 -12.49 -19.73 -39.30
CA PHE A 341 -13.55 -18.83 -38.80
C PHE A 341 -13.30 -18.38 -37.36
N LEU A 342 -12.94 -19.28 -36.43
CA LEU A 342 -12.70 -18.93 -35.02
C LEU A 342 -11.59 -17.88 -34.85
N ALA A 343 -10.56 -17.91 -35.71
CA ALA A 343 -9.51 -16.89 -35.71
C ALA A 343 -10.07 -15.50 -36.03
N LYS A 344 -10.99 -15.39 -37.00
CA LYS A 344 -11.68 -14.14 -37.35
C LYS A 344 -12.74 -13.75 -36.34
N TYR A 345 -13.44 -14.72 -35.75
CA TYR A 345 -14.56 -14.49 -34.84
C TYR A 345 -14.15 -13.63 -33.63
N ARG A 346 -12.94 -13.82 -33.10
CA ARG A 346 -12.40 -12.97 -32.03
C ARG A 346 -12.31 -11.49 -32.43
N ASN A 347 -12.00 -11.20 -33.69
CA ASN A 347 -11.99 -9.82 -34.19
C ASN A 347 -13.42 -9.30 -34.33
N TYR A 348 -14.36 -10.12 -34.77
CA TYR A 348 -15.78 -9.76 -34.82
C TYR A 348 -16.38 -9.51 -33.44
N GLN A 349 -15.99 -10.25 -32.41
CA GLN A 349 -16.38 -9.97 -31.03
C GLN A 349 -15.85 -8.61 -30.57
N LYS A 350 -14.57 -8.32 -30.81
CA LYS A 350 -13.96 -7.02 -30.44
C LYS A 350 -14.60 -5.84 -31.18
N SER A 351 -14.87 -5.98 -32.47
CA SER A 351 -15.49 -4.94 -33.29
C SER A 351 -17.03 -4.98 -33.28
N ARG A 352 -17.63 -5.84 -32.45
CA ARG A 352 -19.08 -6.10 -32.36
C ARG A 352 -19.77 -6.28 -33.73
N SER A 353 -19.06 -6.89 -34.68
CA SER A 353 -19.51 -7.08 -36.06
C SER A 353 -20.25 -8.41 -36.25
N PHE A 354 -21.25 -8.68 -35.40
CA PHE A 354 -21.92 -9.98 -35.32
C PHE A 354 -22.69 -10.36 -36.59
N SER A 355 -23.18 -9.37 -37.36
CA SER A 355 -23.85 -9.64 -38.64
C SER A 355 -22.89 -10.21 -39.69
N LYS A 356 -21.62 -9.74 -39.70
CA LYS A 356 -20.58 -10.30 -40.57
C LYS A 356 -20.19 -11.71 -40.12
N ALA A 357 -20.06 -11.90 -38.80
CA ALA A 357 -19.80 -13.23 -38.23
C ALA A 357 -20.88 -14.23 -38.62
N MET A 358 -22.16 -13.84 -38.54
CA MET A 358 -23.30 -14.69 -38.90
C MET A 358 -23.25 -15.13 -40.36
N LYS A 359 -22.99 -14.20 -41.29
CA LYS A 359 -22.86 -14.52 -42.72
C LYS A 359 -21.74 -15.52 -43.02
N GLU A 360 -20.64 -15.47 -42.28
CA GLU A 360 -19.53 -16.42 -42.45
C GLU A 360 -19.78 -17.78 -41.76
N ILE A 361 -20.43 -17.81 -40.59
CA ILE A 361 -20.69 -19.06 -39.87
C ILE A 361 -21.88 -19.85 -40.44
N GLU A 362 -22.87 -19.20 -41.06
CA GLU A 362 -24.07 -19.84 -41.61
C GLU A 362 -23.75 -21.03 -42.54
N PRO A 363 -22.92 -20.89 -43.60
CA PRO A 363 -22.62 -22.03 -44.48
C PRO A 363 -21.88 -23.17 -43.77
N ILE A 364 -21.05 -22.87 -42.77
CA ILE A 364 -20.34 -23.87 -41.96
C ILE A 364 -21.34 -24.60 -41.05
N ALA A 365 -22.30 -23.87 -40.45
CA ALA A 365 -23.34 -24.43 -39.61
C ALA A 365 -24.30 -25.32 -40.39
N GLU A 366 -24.68 -24.95 -41.62
CA GLU A 366 -25.51 -25.80 -42.50
C GLU A 366 -24.81 -27.12 -42.86
N LYS A 367 -23.49 -27.07 -43.19
CA LYS A 367 -22.68 -28.29 -43.36
C LYS A 367 -22.66 -29.15 -42.08
N ALA A 368 -22.52 -28.52 -40.92
CA ALA A 368 -22.52 -29.23 -39.64
C ALA A 368 -23.88 -29.86 -39.32
N LYS A 369 -25.01 -29.18 -39.63
CA LYS A 369 -26.37 -29.74 -39.48
C LYS A 369 -26.57 -30.98 -40.35
N ALA A 370 -26.12 -30.95 -41.61
CA ALA A 370 -26.20 -32.09 -42.51
C ALA A 370 -25.39 -33.31 -42.01
N LEU A 371 -24.27 -33.07 -41.31
CA LEU A 371 -23.45 -34.13 -40.72
C LEU A 371 -23.94 -34.60 -39.34
N LYS A 372 -24.82 -33.84 -38.68
CA LYS A 372 -25.30 -34.12 -37.32
C LYS A 372 -26.02 -35.46 -37.22
N GLU A 373 -26.74 -35.89 -38.25
CA GLU A 373 -27.41 -37.21 -38.24
C GLU A 373 -26.42 -38.38 -38.17
N LYS A 374 -25.25 -38.22 -38.80
CA LYS A 374 -24.20 -39.25 -38.84
C LYS A 374 -23.24 -39.17 -37.66
N TYR A 375 -23.06 -37.98 -37.09
CA TYR A 375 -22.04 -37.67 -36.09
C TYR A 375 -22.63 -36.83 -34.94
N ALA A 376 -23.76 -37.27 -34.37
CA ALA A 376 -24.53 -36.48 -33.39
C ALA A 376 -23.75 -36.11 -32.12
N GLU A 377 -22.79 -36.95 -31.72
CA GLU A 377 -21.98 -36.78 -30.52
C GLU A 377 -20.58 -36.19 -30.81
N ASP A 378 -20.28 -35.85 -32.06
CA ASP A 378 -18.97 -35.29 -32.39
C ASP A 378 -18.82 -33.87 -31.78
N PRO A 379 -17.78 -33.63 -30.96
CA PRO A 379 -17.62 -32.39 -30.22
C PRO A 379 -17.44 -31.17 -31.13
N ASP A 380 -16.89 -31.33 -32.33
CA ASP A 380 -16.69 -30.21 -33.25
C ASP A 380 -17.99 -29.78 -33.91
N ILE A 381 -18.85 -30.74 -34.27
CA ILE A 381 -20.20 -30.43 -34.78
C ILE A 381 -21.01 -29.70 -33.70
N ILE A 382 -20.98 -30.21 -32.46
CA ILE A 382 -21.66 -29.55 -31.33
C ILE A 382 -21.12 -28.14 -31.14
N LYS A 383 -19.80 -27.95 -31.17
CA LYS A 383 -19.16 -26.64 -31.00
C LYS A 383 -19.50 -25.66 -32.13
N ILE A 384 -19.56 -26.11 -33.39
CA ILE A 384 -19.96 -25.28 -34.53
C ILE A 384 -21.41 -24.79 -34.34
N LEU A 385 -22.32 -25.71 -34.02
CA LEU A 385 -23.74 -25.38 -33.85
C LEU A 385 -23.98 -24.47 -32.64
N ASN A 386 -23.24 -24.67 -31.55
CA ASN A 386 -23.31 -23.79 -30.39
C ASN A 386 -22.77 -22.40 -30.70
N THR A 387 -21.65 -22.30 -31.45
CA THR A 387 -21.09 -21.02 -31.88
C THR A 387 -22.05 -20.27 -32.82
N HIS A 388 -22.74 -20.98 -33.70
CA HIS A 388 -23.80 -20.41 -34.54
C HIS A 388 -24.98 -19.90 -33.70
N LYS A 389 -25.46 -20.69 -32.72
CA LYS A 389 -26.52 -20.28 -31.77
C LYS A 389 -26.10 -19.02 -30.98
N GLU A 390 -24.85 -18.98 -30.50
CA GLU A 390 -24.27 -17.83 -29.80
C GLU A 390 -24.32 -16.56 -30.68
N ILE A 391 -23.80 -16.64 -31.90
CA ILE A 391 -23.79 -15.49 -32.84
C ILE A 391 -25.20 -15.04 -33.20
N ALA A 392 -26.15 -15.96 -33.33
CA ALA A 392 -27.56 -15.63 -33.55
C ALA A 392 -28.15 -14.84 -32.37
N LEU A 393 -27.85 -15.24 -31.13
CA LEU A 393 -28.25 -14.49 -29.93
C LEU A 393 -27.59 -13.10 -29.88
N LEU A 394 -26.30 -12.99 -30.20
CA LEU A 394 -25.60 -11.70 -30.23
C LEU A 394 -26.21 -10.73 -31.25
N ASN A 395 -26.63 -11.21 -32.43
CA ASN A 395 -27.33 -10.38 -33.40
C ASN A 395 -28.71 -9.92 -32.89
N LYS A 396 -29.44 -10.76 -32.17
CA LYS A 396 -30.74 -10.36 -31.57
C LYS A 396 -30.60 -9.18 -30.61
N VAL A 397 -29.54 -9.12 -29.81
CA VAL A 397 -29.27 -7.95 -28.96
C VAL A 397 -29.15 -6.68 -29.80
N TRP A 398 -28.49 -6.78 -30.96
CA TRP A 398 -28.34 -5.67 -31.89
C TRP A 398 -29.67 -5.23 -32.47
N ASP A 399 -30.47 -6.18 -32.97
CA ASP A 399 -31.77 -5.91 -33.57
C ASP A 399 -32.70 -5.21 -32.56
N TYR A 400 -32.76 -5.71 -31.33
CA TYR A 400 -33.54 -5.07 -30.26
C TYR A 400 -33.00 -3.70 -29.86
N ALA A 401 -31.68 -3.50 -29.85
CA ALA A 401 -31.10 -2.19 -29.57
C ALA A 401 -31.43 -1.16 -30.66
N VAL A 402 -31.49 -1.60 -31.93
CA VAL A 402 -31.94 -0.77 -33.06
C VAL A 402 -33.42 -0.39 -32.91
N GLU A 403 -34.29 -1.36 -32.65
CA GLU A 403 -35.72 -1.12 -32.38
C GLU A 403 -35.91 -0.12 -31.23
N GLY A 404 -35.16 -0.34 -30.13
CA GLY A 404 -35.16 0.55 -28.96
C GLY A 404 -34.71 1.97 -29.29
N ALA A 405 -33.62 2.12 -30.06
CA ALA A 405 -33.12 3.43 -30.47
C ALA A 405 -34.14 4.19 -31.35
N VAL A 406 -34.81 3.49 -32.28
CA VAL A 406 -35.89 4.06 -33.10
C VAL A 406 -37.08 4.46 -32.24
N ALA A 407 -37.50 3.60 -31.31
CA ALA A 407 -38.62 3.85 -30.38
C ALA A 407 -38.35 4.95 -29.34
N LEU A 408 -37.08 5.30 -29.13
CA LEU A 408 -36.63 6.36 -28.24
C LEU A 408 -36.48 7.72 -28.93
N LYS A 409 -36.84 7.85 -30.22
CA LYS A 409 -36.86 9.13 -30.93
C LYS A 409 -37.66 10.18 -30.15
N GLY A 410 -37.06 11.35 -29.93
CA GLY A 410 -37.62 12.47 -29.18
C GLY A 410 -37.51 12.33 -27.65
N LYS A 411 -36.93 11.25 -27.12
CA LYS A 411 -36.74 11.05 -25.68
C LYS A 411 -35.30 11.35 -25.26
N SER A 412 -35.17 11.93 -24.08
CA SER A 412 -33.86 12.20 -23.47
C SER A 412 -33.27 10.93 -22.84
N LYS A 413 -32.00 10.67 -23.12
CA LYS A 413 -31.24 9.53 -22.63
C LYS A 413 -29.80 9.93 -22.32
N VAL A 414 -29.16 9.14 -21.46
CA VAL A 414 -27.73 9.18 -21.21
C VAL A 414 -27.14 7.92 -21.83
N LEU A 415 -26.28 8.07 -22.83
CA LEU A 415 -25.56 6.97 -23.46
C LEU A 415 -24.10 7.01 -23.04
N PHE A 416 -23.62 5.90 -22.51
CA PHE A 416 -22.21 5.70 -22.17
C PHE A 416 -21.51 5.11 -23.38
N VAL A 417 -20.39 5.72 -23.75
CA VAL A 417 -19.57 5.35 -24.90
C VAL A 417 -18.23 4.84 -24.39
N ASN A 418 -17.69 3.80 -25.00
CA ASN A 418 -16.40 3.25 -24.58
C ASN A 418 -15.29 4.31 -24.75
N ASN A 419 -14.51 4.54 -23.70
CA ASN A 419 -13.38 5.49 -23.67
C ASN A 419 -13.75 6.98 -23.87
N VAL A 420 -15.03 7.35 -23.77
CA VAL A 420 -15.49 8.74 -23.91
C VAL A 420 -16.48 9.05 -22.77
N PRO A 421 -16.50 10.28 -22.22
CA PRO A 421 -17.51 10.67 -21.25
C PRO A 421 -18.94 10.42 -21.77
N PRO A 422 -19.89 10.05 -20.89
CA PRO A 422 -21.26 9.77 -21.30
C PRO A 422 -21.90 10.99 -21.95
N VAL A 423 -22.71 10.72 -22.97
CA VAL A 423 -23.42 11.73 -23.74
C VAL A 423 -24.87 11.75 -23.27
N SER A 424 -25.29 12.88 -22.70
CA SER A 424 -26.69 13.13 -22.35
C SER A 424 -27.35 14.04 -23.37
N GLY A 425 -28.57 13.70 -23.78
CA GLY A 425 -29.32 14.49 -24.75
C GLY A 425 -30.57 13.78 -25.26
N THR A 426 -31.23 14.38 -26.25
CA THR A 426 -32.44 13.85 -26.88
C THR A 426 -32.08 13.07 -28.13
N ILE A 427 -32.55 11.81 -28.23
CA ILE A 427 -32.32 10.99 -29.42
C ILE A 427 -33.14 11.56 -30.59
N LEU A 428 -32.47 12.06 -31.63
CA LEU A 428 -33.12 12.65 -32.80
C LEU A 428 -33.55 11.59 -33.81
N LYS A 429 -32.65 10.66 -34.12
CA LYS A 429 -32.87 9.57 -35.09
C LYS A 429 -31.80 8.48 -34.93
N TYR A 430 -32.08 7.33 -35.51
CA TYR A 430 -31.12 6.26 -35.76
C TYR A 430 -30.98 6.08 -37.28
N GLU A 431 -29.76 6.16 -37.80
CA GLU A 431 -29.47 6.04 -39.23
C GLU A 431 -28.07 5.43 -39.44
N ASN A 432 -27.90 4.54 -40.41
CA ASN A 432 -26.61 3.96 -40.80
C ASN A 432 -25.78 3.32 -39.66
N GLY A 433 -26.42 2.76 -38.64
CA GLY A 433 -25.72 2.16 -37.49
C GLY A 433 -25.44 3.13 -36.34
N ASN A 434 -25.84 4.40 -36.48
CA ASN A 434 -25.51 5.47 -35.54
C ASN A 434 -26.75 6.07 -34.89
N VAL A 435 -26.65 6.35 -33.59
CA VAL A 435 -27.64 7.10 -32.82
C VAL A 435 -27.24 8.57 -32.83
N HIS A 436 -28.10 9.44 -33.35
CA HIS A 436 -27.89 10.89 -33.33
C HIS A 436 -28.54 11.49 -32.10
N ILE A 437 -27.75 12.11 -31.21
CA ILE A 437 -28.20 12.72 -29.96
C ILE A 437 -27.96 14.23 -29.99
N GLU A 438 -29.02 15.01 -29.79
CA GLU A 438 -28.92 16.45 -29.52
C GLU A 438 -28.64 16.70 -28.04
N THR A 439 -27.44 17.18 -27.75
CA THR A 439 -27.01 17.53 -26.38
C THR A 439 -27.70 18.81 -25.90
N LYS A 440 -27.63 19.10 -24.60
CA LYS A 440 -28.18 20.35 -24.01
C LYS A 440 -27.64 21.64 -24.66
N ASN A 441 -26.48 21.58 -25.31
CA ASN A 441 -25.85 22.71 -26.01
C ASN A 441 -26.30 22.81 -27.49
N ASN A 442 -27.38 22.12 -27.88
CA ASN A 442 -27.86 22.00 -29.26
C ASN A 442 -26.80 21.46 -30.25
N GLN A 443 -25.80 20.73 -29.75
CA GLN A 443 -24.84 20.01 -30.59
C GLN A 443 -25.37 18.61 -30.84
N VAL A 444 -25.43 18.21 -32.12
CA VAL A 444 -25.77 16.85 -32.52
C VAL A 444 -24.50 16.01 -32.51
N LYS A 445 -24.47 14.99 -31.66
CA LYS A 445 -23.41 13.98 -31.63
C LYS A 445 -23.91 12.71 -32.31
N GLU A 446 -23.07 12.13 -33.14
CA GLU A 446 -23.28 10.84 -33.79
C GLU A 446 -22.52 9.77 -33.02
N ILE A 447 -23.21 8.74 -32.56
CA ILE A 447 -22.62 7.67 -31.74
C ILE A 447 -22.92 6.34 -32.41
N ALA A 448 -21.88 5.62 -32.84
CA ALA A 448 -22.05 4.29 -33.40
C ALA A 448 -22.55 3.32 -32.34
N LEU A 449 -23.50 2.45 -32.70
CA LEU A 449 -24.04 1.45 -31.78
C LEU A 449 -22.94 0.49 -31.28
N THR A 450 -21.90 0.27 -32.09
CA THR A 450 -20.68 -0.49 -31.75
C THR A 450 -19.87 0.13 -30.63
N ASP A 451 -19.93 1.45 -30.47
CA ASP A 451 -19.11 2.20 -29.53
C ASP A 451 -19.78 2.36 -28.17
N LEU A 452 -21.07 2.02 -28.07
CA LEU A 452 -21.79 2.07 -26.80
C LEU A 452 -21.23 1.09 -25.79
N ALA A 453 -21.20 1.48 -24.52
CA ALA A 453 -20.95 0.54 -23.44
C ALA A 453 -22.08 -0.50 -23.34
N SER A 454 -21.76 -1.69 -22.85
CA SER A 454 -22.66 -2.85 -22.81
C SER A 454 -24.00 -2.57 -22.12
N HIS A 455 -23.99 -1.79 -21.03
CA HIS A 455 -25.19 -1.40 -20.30
C HIS A 455 -26.05 -0.36 -21.05
N SER A 456 -25.45 0.50 -21.88
CA SER A 456 -26.22 1.44 -22.73
C SER A 456 -26.88 0.70 -23.89
N LEU A 457 -26.16 -0.25 -24.48
CA LEU A 457 -26.71 -1.13 -25.52
C LEU A 457 -27.88 -1.96 -24.97
N SER A 458 -27.75 -2.54 -23.79
CA SER A 458 -28.84 -3.30 -23.16
C SER A 458 -30.01 -2.41 -22.74
N SER A 459 -29.76 -1.18 -22.27
CA SER A 459 -30.80 -0.21 -21.96
C SER A 459 -31.65 0.14 -23.19
N LEU A 460 -31.01 0.29 -24.36
CA LEU A 460 -31.72 0.46 -25.62
C LEU A 460 -32.53 -0.79 -25.96
N ALA A 461 -31.92 -1.97 -25.92
CA ALA A 461 -32.59 -3.24 -26.26
C ALA A 461 -33.81 -3.54 -25.37
N LEU A 462 -33.73 -3.24 -24.07
CA LEU A 462 -34.78 -3.51 -23.09
C LEU A 462 -35.95 -2.51 -23.13
N HIS A 463 -35.83 -1.38 -23.85
CA HIS A 463 -36.80 -0.28 -23.77
C HIS A 463 -38.24 -0.70 -24.12
N GLN A 464 -38.43 -1.54 -25.14
CA GLN A 464 -39.74 -2.10 -25.50
C GLN A 464 -39.89 -3.59 -25.14
N ASN A 465 -38.79 -4.27 -24.82
CA ASN A 465 -38.72 -5.72 -24.76
C ASN A 465 -38.33 -6.25 -23.37
N SER A 466 -38.54 -5.45 -22.31
CA SER A 466 -38.12 -5.80 -20.93
C SER A 466 -38.72 -7.10 -20.38
N LYS A 467 -39.86 -7.56 -20.91
CA LYS A 467 -40.52 -8.82 -20.54
C LYS A 467 -40.19 -10.00 -21.48
N ASN A 468 -39.35 -9.79 -22.48
CA ASN A 468 -39.01 -10.82 -23.45
C ASN A 468 -37.90 -11.73 -22.89
N ALA A 469 -38.23 -12.98 -22.61
CA ALA A 469 -37.28 -13.98 -22.09
C ALA A 469 -36.09 -14.21 -23.04
N GLU A 470 -36.34 -14.24 -24.35
CA GLU A 470 -35.32 -14.47 -25.36
C GLU A 470 -34.31 -13.33 -25.42
N LEU A 471 -34.76 -12.07 -25.27
CA LEU A 471 -33.85 -10.93 -25.18
C LEU A 471 -32.95 -11.04 -23.94
N HIS A 472 -33.48 -11.44 -22.78
CA HIS A 472 -32.65 -11.63 -21.59
C HIS A 472 -31.63 -12.76 -21.75
N THR A 473 -32.00 -13.87 -22.43
CA THR A 473 -31.05 -14.93 -22.81
C THR A 473 -29.97 -14.40 -23.75
N ALA A 474 -30.35 -13.57 -24.72
CA ALA A 474 -29.42 -12.94 -25.66
C ALA A 474 -28.48 -11.95 -24.95
N LEU A 475 -28.98 -11.19 -23.98
CA LEU A 475 -28.17 -10.31 -23.13
C LEU A 475 -27.21 -11.10 -22.24
N ALA A 476 -27.63 -12.24 -21.67
CA ALA A 476 -26.73 -13.12 -20.92
C ALA A 476 -25.57 -13.60 -21.78
N CYS A 477 -25.85 -14.04 -23.01
CA CYS A 477 -24.85 -14.40 -24.01
C CYS A 477 -23.90 -13.24 -24.33
N PHE A 478 -24.44 -12.04 -24.56
CA PHE A 478 -23.65 -10.83 -24.83
C PHE A 478 -22.70 -10.45 -23.68
N TYR A 479 -23.18 -10.52 -22.43
CA TYR A 479 -22.37 -10.24 -21.25
C TYR A 479 -21.33 -11.35 -20.98
N TYR A 480 -21.64 -12.61 -21.27
CA TYR A 480 -20.69 -13.71 -21.26
C TYR A 480 -19.52 -13.45 -22.21
N VAL A 481 -19.81 -13.11 -23.47
CA VAL A 481 -18.78 -12.80 -24.48
C VAL A 481 -17.98 -11.54 -24.12
N SER A 482 -18.63 -10.55 -23.53
CA SER A 482 -18.00 -9.30 -23.08
C SER A 482 -17.25 -9.43 -21.74
N LYS A 483 -17.34 -10.59 -21.08
CA LYS A 483 -16.76 -10.88 -19.76
C LYS A 483 -17.28 -9.98 -18.64
N GLU A 484 -18.57 -9.67 -18.64
CA GLU A 484 -19.26 -8.87 -17.63
C GLU A 484 -20.10 -9.79 -16.71
N ASP A 485 -19.47 -10.38 -15.70
CA ASP A 485 -20.05 -11.47 -14.89
C ASP A 485 -21.29 -11.08 -14.09
N SER A 486 -21.30 -9.88 -13.50
CA SER A 486 -22.44 -9.37 -12.72
C SER A 486 -23.68 -9.18 -13.60
N LEU A 487 -23.51 -8.48 -14.74
CA LEU A 487 -24.58 -8.22 -15.69
C LEU A 487 -25.05 -9.51 -16.37
N CYS A 488 -24.14 -10.45 -16.65
CA CYS A 488 -24.49 -11.78 -17.12
C CYS A 488 -25.40 -12.51 -16.13
N ARG A 489 -25.07 -12.51 -14.85
CA ARG A 489 -25.87 -13.15 -13.80
C ARG A 489 -27.27 -12.53 -13.70
N ASP A 490 -27.36 -11.21 -13.76
CA ASP A 490 -28.64 -10.50 -13.69
C ASP A 490 -29.51 -10.79 -14.91
N ALA A 491 -28.90 -10.83 -16.10
CA ALA A 491 -29.59 -11.20 -17.34
C ALA A 491 -30.11 -12.65 -17.30
N VAL A 492 -29.31 -13.60 -16.80
CA VAL A 492 -29.74 -15.00 -16.58
C VAL A 492 -30.94 -15.07 -15.64
N ASN A 493 -30.87 -14.37 -14.50
CA ASN A 493 -31.98 -14.36 -13.53
C ASN A 493 -33.25 -13.75 -14.12
N ASN A 494 -33.12 -12.69 -14.92
CA ASN A 494 -34.25 -12.07 -15.60
C ASN A 494 -34.82 -12.98 -16.70
N ALA A 495 -33.97 -13.68 -17.46
CA ALA A 495 -34.41 -14.65 -18.46
C ALA A 495 -35.27 -15.76 -17.81
N LEU A 496 -34.79 -16.35 -16.72
CA LEU A 496 -35.53 -17.37 -15.96
C LEU A 496 -36.86 -16.81 -15.42
N LYS A 497 -36.86 -15.60 -14.86
CA LYS A 497 -38.09 -14.92 -14.37
C LYS A 497 -39.11 -14.67 -15.47
N GLN A 498 -38.68 -14.42 -16.71
CA GLN A 498 -39.57 -14.22 -17.85
C GLN A 498 -39.94 -15.54 -18.56
N GLY A 499 -39.50 -16.70 -18.06
CA GLY A 499 -39.88 -18.02 -18.57
C GLY A 499 -38.91 -18.66 -19.56
N ALA A 500 -37.66 -18.21 -19.65
CA ALA A 500 -36.63 -18.92 -20.40
C ALA A 500 -36.38 -20.31 -19.79
N SER A 501 -36.08 -21.29 -20.65
CA SER A 501 -35.69 -22.64 -20.20
C SER A 501 -34.36 -22.58 -19.44
N SER A 502 -34.24 -23.34 -18.35
CA SER A 502 -32.99 -23.46 -17.60
C SER A 502 -31.83 -23.95 -18.49
N THR A 503 -32.12 -24.86 -19.43
CA THR A 503 -31.14 -25.39 -20.38
C THR A 503 -30.58 -24.32 -21.34
N ASP A 504 -31.35 -23.27 -21.66
CA ASP A 504 -30.89 -22.21 -22.56
C ASP A 504 -29.93 -21.22 -21.89
N VAL A 505 -29.94 -21.15 -20.56
CA VAL A 505 -29.12 -20.22 -19.77
C VAL A 505 -28.09 -20.91 -18.88
N GLU A 506 -28.08 -22.24 -18.83
CA GLU A 506 -27.24 -23.05 -17.93
C GLU A 506 -25.75 -22.73 -18.07
N GLU A 507 -25.26 -22.59 -19.30
CA GLU A 507 -23.86 -22.27 -19.58
C GLU A 507 -23.46 -20.90 -19.00
N TYR A 508 -24.28 -19.87 -19.26
CA TYR A 508 -24.05 -18.51 -18.76
C TYR A 508 -24.19 -18.43 -17.24
N GLN A 509 -25.10 -19.20 -16.65
CA GLN A 509 -25.27 -19.31 -15.21
C GLN A 509 -24.03 -19.93 -14.56
N LYS A 510 -23.53 -21.07 -15.09
CA LYS A 510 -22.32 -21.73 -14.58
C LYS A 510 -21.10 -20.82 -14.66
N TRP A 511 -20.91 -20.14 -15.79
CA TRP A 511 -19.79 -19.22 -15.96
C TRP A 511 -19.84 -18.05 -14.97
N SER A 512 -20.98 -17.38 -14.85
CA SER A 512 -21.12 -16.22 -13.96
C SER A 512 -20.99 -16.59 -12.47
N LEU A 513 -21.44 -17.78 -12.07
CA LEU A 513 -21.20 -18.30 -10.71
C LEU A 513 -19.73 -18.62 -10.45
N ALA A 514 -19.03 -19.24 -11.41
CA ALA A 514 -17.60 -19.51 -11.29
C ALA A 514 -16.77 -18.22 -11.16
N MET A 515 -17.09 -17.18 -11.93
CA MET A 515 -16.44 -15.87 -11.84
C MET A 515 -16.69 -15.18 -10.48
N LEU A 516 -17.89 -15.34 -9.92
CA LEU A 516 -18.21 -14.84 -8.57
C LEU A 516 -17.39 -15.56 -7.50
N GLU A 517 -17.27 -16.89 -7.58
CA GLU A 517 -16.45 -17.67 -6.64
C GLU A 517 -14.96 -17.31 -6.74
N GLU A 518 -14.44 -17.13 -7.95
CA GLU A 518 -13.06 -16.67 -8.15
C GLU A 518 -12.84 -15.27 -7.55
N SER A 519 -13.79 -14.35 -7.74
CA SER A 519 -13.72 -13.00 -7.18
C SER A 519 -13.77 -13.00 -5.65
N LYS A 520 -14.63 -13.83 -5.05
CA LYS A 520 -14.68 -14.03 -3.59
C LYS A 520 -13.36 -14.59 -3.06
N LYS A 521 -12.78 -15.56 -3.77
CA LYS A 521 -11.47 -16.14 -3.42
C LYS A 521 -10.37 -15.07 -3.44
N LYS A 522 -10.28 -14.28 -4.52
CA LYS A 522 -9.31 -13.17 -4.64
C LYS A 522 -9.47 -12.13 -3.53
N LEU A 523 -10.71 -11.81 -3.14
CA LEU A 523 -10.97 -10.90 -2.02
C LEU A 523 -10.45 -11.47 -0.70
N SER A 524 -10.76 -12.74 -0.40
CA SER A 524 -10.29 -13.40 0.81
C SER A 524 -8.76 -13.54 0.88
N ASP A 525 -8.10 -13.82 -0.25
CA ASP A 525 -6.64 -13.88 -0.34
C ASP A 525 -6.02 -12.49 -0.12
N SER A 526 -6.63 -11.44 -0.67
CA SER A 526 -6.20 -10.04 -0.48
C SER A 526 -6.32 -9.59 0.98
N GLU A 527 -7.40 -9.96 1.67
CA GLU A 527 -7.59 -9.70 3.10
C GLU A 527 -6.52 -10.40 3.95
N ARG A 528 -6.26 -11.68 3.69
CA ARG A 528 -5.19 -12.43 4.38
C ARG A 528 -3.82 -11.78 4.20
N ILE A 529 -3.48 -11.35 2.98
CA ILE A 529 -2.21 -10.65 2.71
C ILE A 529 -2.10 -9.35 3.52
N LYS A 530 -3.20 -8.57 3.61
CA LYS A 530 -3.23 -7.33 4.41
C LYS A 530 -3.05 -7.61 5.90
N GLU A 531 -3.67 -8.66 6.42
CA GLU A 531 -3.52 -9.08 7.82
C GLU A 531 -2.07 -9.51 8.13
N GLU A 532 -1.44 -10.29 7.24
CA GLU A 532 -0.03 -10.68 7.37
C GLU A 532 0.92 -9.48 7.30
N GLU A 533 0.66 -8.52 6.42
CA GLU A 533 1.45 -7.29 6.29
C GLU A 533 1.31 -6.40 7.54
N GLN A 534 0.09 -6.26 8.08
CA GLN A 534 -0.14 -5.56 9.33
C GLN A 534 0.55 -6.24 10.52
N ALA A 535 0.53 -7.57 10.59
CA ALA A 535 1.22 -8.33 11.63
C ALA A 535 2.75 -8.12 11.56
N LYS A 536 3.33 -8.18 10.35
CA LYS A 536 4.75 -7.89 10.14
C LYS A 536 5.11 -6.45 10.50
N GLN A 537 4.25 -5.49 10.16
CA GLN A 537 4.47 -4.09 10.52
C GLN A 537 4.45 -3.89 12.04
N GLN A 538 3.53 -4.54 12.75
CA GLN A 538 3.48 -4.51 14.22
C GLN A 538 4.73 -5.14 14.85
N GLN A 539 5.20 -6.27 14.31
CA GLN A 539 6.46 -6.90 14.74
C GLN A 539 7.67 -5.97 14.53
N ASN A 540 7.77 -5.31 13.37
CA ASN A 540 8.85 -4.37 13.09
C ASN A 540 8.81 -3.14 14.02
N ILE A 541 7.62 -2.61 14.31
CA ILE A 541 7.45 -1.49 15.25
C ILE A 541 7.91 -1.91 16.65
N GLU A 542 7.53 -3.11 17.08
CA GLU A 542 7.92 -3.64 18.38
C GLU A 542 9.42 -3.91 18.49
N GLU A 543 10.03 -4.42 17.42
CA GLU A 543 11.49 -4.62 17.35
C GLU A 543 12.25 -3.29 17.43
N VAL A 544 11.82 -2.26 16.68
CA VAL A 544 12.41 -0.91 16.75
C VAL A 544 12.25 -0.30 18.15
N ARG A 545 11.10 -0.54 18.80
CA ARG A 545 10.87 -0.09 20.18
C ARG A 545 11.83 -0.77 21.15
N LEU A 546 11.96 -2.11 21.10
CA LEU A 546 12.88 -2.87 21.93
C LEU A 546 14.35 -2.45 21.69
N GLU A 547 14.72 -2.15 20.45
CA GLU A 547 16.08 -1.68 20.13
C GLU A 547 16.39 -0.31 20.74
N ARG A 548 15.41 0.59 20.81
CA ARG A 548 15.55 1.87 21.54
C ARG A 548 15.73 1.65 23.04
N ILE A 549 14.96 0.73 23.62
CA ILE A 549 15.04 0.34 25.03
C ILE A 549 16.43 -0.23 25.34
N ARG A 550 16.96 -1.13 24.49
CA ARG A 550 18.32 -1.68 24.64
C ARG A 550 19.38 -0.60 24.63
N ARG A 551 19.35 0.33 23.67
CA ARG A 551 20.31 1.44 23.60
C ARG A 551 20.26 2.32 24.85
N LYS A 552 19.05 2.65 25.31
CA LYS A 552 18.84 3.45 26.52
C LYS A 552 19.39 2.73 27.77
N ALA A 553 19.08 1.45 27.92
CA ALA A 553 19.56 0.60 29.00
C ALA A 553 21.08 0.54 29.04
N TRP A 554 21.72 0.30 27.90
CA TRP A 554 23.19 0.25 27.81
C TRP A 554 23.87 1.56 28.20
N ASN A 555 23.31 2.71 27.85
CA ASN A 555 23.86 4.00 28.25
C ASN A 555 23.80 4.20 29.76
N LEU A 556 22.69 3.85 30.40
CA LEU A 556 22.55 3.90 31.85
C LEU A 556 23.48 2.91 32.56
N VAL A 557 23.58 1.68 32.05
CA VAL A 557 24.49 0.65 32.57
C VAL A 557 25.95 1.09 32.53
N LYS A 558 26.40 1.75 31.45
CA LYS A 558 27.77 2.29 31.38
C LYS A 558 28.06 3.33 32.46
N THR A 559 27.08 4.16 32.81
CA THR A 559 27.21 5.12 33.91
C THR A 559 27.28 4.39 35.25
N ILE A 560 26.38 3.42 35.49
CA ILE A 560 26.38 2.60 36.72
C ILE A 560 27.72 1.88 36.91
N ILE A 561 28.29 1.29 35.86
CA ILE A 561 29.59 0.61 35.92
C ILE A 561 30.70 1.59 36.32
N ARG A 562 30.67 2.82 35.78
CA ARG A 562 31.66 3.86 36.12
C ARG A 562 31.57 4.25 37.59
N ASP A 563 30.37 4.57 38.06
CA ASP A 563 30.12 5.01 39.43
C ASP A 563 30.47 3.88 40.43
N TYR A 564 30.20 2.64 40.03
CA TYR A 564 30.57 1.45 40.79
C TYR A 564 32.09 1.29 40.94
N LYS A 565 32.85 1.46 39.84
CA LYS A 565 34.32 1.44 39.86
C LYS A 565 34.92 2.58 40.69
N ASN A 566 34.22 3.72 40.80
CA ASN A 566 34.62 4.85 41.62
C ASN A 566 34.21 4.73 43.10
N HIS A 567 33.56 3.62 43.49
CA HIS A 567 33.01 3.42 44.83
C HIS A 567 31.99 4.49 45.25
N GLU A 568 31.14 4.93 44.32
CA GLU A 568 30.07 5.91 44.56
C GLU A 568 28.73 5.20 44.78
N GLU A 569 28.58 4.46 45.89
CA GLU A 569 27.48 3.50 46.04
C GLU A 569 26.08 4.11 45.97
N THR A 570 25.89 5.34 46.45
CA THR A 570 24.60 6.03 46.35
C THR A 570 24.25 6.35 44.90
N GLN A 571 25.24 6.74 44.08
CA GLN A 571 25.03 6.98 42.65
C GLN A 571 24.70 5.69 41.90
N VAL A 572 25.35 4.58 42.27
CA VAL A 572 25.04 3.24 41.75
C VAL A 572 23.58 2.87 42.02
N LEU A 573 23.10 3.05 43.26
CA LEU A 573 21.71 2.73 43.62
C LEU A 573 20.69 3.63 42.91
N GLU A 574 21.00 4.92 42.73
CA GLU A 574 20.17 5.85 41.95
C GLU A 574 20.15 5.50 40.45
N GLY A 575 21.30 5.15 39.88
CA GLY A 575 21.43 4.70 38.50
C GLY A 575 20.66 3.41 38.27
N LEU A 576 20.76 2.43 39.17
CA LEU A 576 19.99 1.18 39.12
C LEU A 576 18.49 1.43 39.28
N ASN A 577 18.07 2.38 40.12
CA ASN A 577 16.67 2.78 40.18
C ASN A 577 16.19 3.37 38.86
N THR A 578 16.98 4.29 38.31
CA THR A 578 16.67 4.93 37.01
C THR A 578 16.57 3.88 35.91
N LEU A 579 17.51 2.93 35.85
CA LEU A 579 17.48 1.81 34.91
C LEU A 579 16.23 0.95 35.06
N LYS A 580 15.79 0.66 36.30
CA LYS A 580 14.53 -0.05 36.53
C LYS A 580 13.34 0.76 36.01
N THR A 581 13.21 2.04 36.40
CA THR A 581 12.03 2.84 36.09
C THR A 581 11.94 3.23 34.62
N GLU A 582 13.08 3.46 33.97
CA GLU A 582 13.14 3.96 32.60
C GLU A 582 13.26 2.86 31.54
N VAL A 583 13.56 1.63 31.95
CA VAL A 583 13.75 0.49 31.04
C VAL A 583 12.99 -0.71 31.57
N GLY A 584 13.29 -1.13 32.81
CA GLY A 584 12.72 -2.36 33.39
C GLY A 584 11.20 -2.38 33.51
N ASP A 585 10.59 -1.21 33.75
CA ASP A 585 9.14 -1.05 33.87
C ASP A 585 8.45 -0.85 32.49
N GLU A 586 9.19 -0.70 31.39
CA GLU A 586 8.62 -0.69 30.03
C GLU A 586 8.25 -2.11 29.57
N PRO A 587 7.22 -2.30 28.71
CA PRO A 587 6.87 -3.61 28.17
C PRO A 587 8.08 -4.30 27.53
N GLY A 588 8.39 -5.54 27.91
CA GLY A 588 9.57 -6.29 27.45
C GLY A 588 10.92 -5.76 27.98
N GLY A 589 10.95 -4.64 28.69
CA GLY A 589 12.19 -4.03 29.16
C GLY A 589 12.88 -4.81 30.27
N ARG A 590 12.12 -5.49 31.15
CA ARG A 590 12.70 -6.41 32.15
C ARG A 590 13.50 -7.55 31.51
N ASP A 591 12.97 -8.17 30.45
CA ASP A 591 13.65 -9.26 29.76
C ASP A 591 14.95 -8.78 29.10
N GLU A 592 14.94 -7.57 28.55
CA GLU A 592 16.14 -6.92 28.03
C GLU A 592 17.15 -6.58 29.13
N LEU A 593 16.70 -6.14 30.31
CA LEU A 593 17.60 -5.93 31.46
C LEU A 593 18.22 -7.24 31.96
N ILE A 594 17.50 -8.36 31.95
CA ILE A 594 18.04 -9.67 32.29
C ILE A 594 19.14 -10.07 31.29
N LYS A 595 18.92 -9.88 29.98
CA LYS A 595 19.95 -10.12 28.97
C LYS A 595 21.18 -9.26 29.20
N ILE A 596 20.99 -7.96 29.45
CA ILE A 596 22.09 -7.03 29.73
C ILE A 596 22.84 -7.43 31.01
N HIS A 597 22.14 -7.86 32.06
CA HIS A 597 22.77 -8.37 33.28
C HIS A 597 23.76 -9.50 32.99
N TYR A 598 23.39 -10.48 32.16
CA TYR A 598 24.31 -11.57 31.78
C TYR A 598 25.51 -11.07 30.97
N ILE A 599 25.32 -10.11 30.06
CA ILE A 599 26.42 -9.53 29.29
C ILE A 599 27.38 -8.78 30.22
N VAL A 600 26.86 -7.90 31.08
CA VAL A 600 27.66 -7.14 32.05
C VAL A 600 28.40 -8.08 33.00
N LYS A 601 27.74 -9.13 33.49
CA LYS A 601 28.39 -10.14 34.35
C LYS A 601 29.56 -10.84 33.65
N LYS A 602 29.41 -11.14 32.36
CA LYS A 602 30.46 -11.73 31.54
C LYS A 602 31.63 -10.77 31.30
N GLU A 603 31.34 -9.49 31.04
CA GLU A 603 32.35 -8.49 30.67
C GLU A 603 33.07 -7.88 31.90
N GLU A 604 32.36 -7.61 32.97
CA GLU A 604 32.85 -6.91 34.16
C GLU A 604 33.11 -7.85 35.35
N GLY A 605 32.77 -9.14 35.22
CA GLY A 605 32.89 -10.14 36.30
C GLY A 605 31.82 -10.03 37.40
N GLN A 606 31.05 -8.94 37.41
CA GLN A 606 29.94 -8.71 38.32
C GLN A 606 28.74 -8.20 37.53
N GLY A 607 27.57 -8.78 37.74
CA GLY A 607 26.35 -8.32 37.09
C GLY A 607 25.64 -7.23 37.89
N LEU A 608 24.55 -6.72 37.33
CA LEU A 608 23.71 -5.69 37.98
C LEU A 608 23.21 -6.10 39.38
N LYS A 609 22.97 -7.40 39.59
CA LYS A 609 22.56 -7.98 40.88
C LYS A 609 23.64 -7.85 41.94
N GLU A 610 24.87 -8.24 41.60
CA GLU A 610 26.03 -8.15 42.48
C GLU A 610 26.34 -6.67 42.77
N MET A 611 26.29 -5.79 41.76
CA MET A 611 26.47 -4.35 41.94
C MET A 611 25.41 -3.74 42.87
N ALA A 612 24.14 -4.09 42.71
CA ALA A 612 23.06 -3.64 43.57
C ALA A 612 23.26 -4.07 45.03
N SER A 613 23.62 -5.35 45.24
CA SER A 613 23.86 -5.90 46.57
C SER A 613 25.08 -5.26 47.23
N ASN A 614 26.19 -5.14 46.51
CA ASN A 614 27.42 -4.54 47.02
C ASN A 614 27.23 -3.05 47.34
N ALA A 615 26.60 -2.26 46.46
CA ALA A 615 26.35 -0.84 46.73
C ALA A 615 25.42 -0.63 47.93
N PHE A 616 24.46 -1.52 48.14
CA PHE A 616 23.57 -1.50 49.30
C PHE A 616 24.29 -1.85 50.61
N GLU A 617 25.14 -2.87 50.59
CA GLU A 617 25.80 -3.40 51.79
C GLU A 617 27.06 -2.62 52.18
N TYR A 618 27.86 -2.23 51.18
CA TYR A 618 29.16 -1.61 51.36
C TYR A 618 29.07 -0.13 51.72
N CYS A 619 29.90 0.36 52.64
CA CYS A 619 29.99 1.78 52.96
C CYS A 619 31.42 2.20 53.22
N ASN A 620 31.95 3.10 52.38
CA ASN A 620 33.31 3.65 52.51
C ASN A 620 33.58 4.31 53.87
N TYR A 621 32.55 4.89 54.49
CA TYR A 621 32.72 5.66 55.72
C TYR A 621 32.89 4.77 56.97
N CYS A 622 32.17 3.64 57.06
CA CYS A 622 32.22 2.75 58.22
C CYS A 622 32.82 1.37 57.94
N ARG A 623 33.21 1.08 56.69
CA ARG A 623 33.73 -0.23 56.26
C ARG A 623 32.82 -1.41 56.67
N ASN A 624 31.51 -1.17 56.70
CA ASN A 624 30.41 -2.12 56.96
C ASN A 624 30.06 -2.41 58.41
N ASP A 625 30.77 -1.83 59.38
CA ASP A 625 30.47 -2.03 60.81
C ASP A 625 29.16 -1.35 61.23
N GLY A 626 28.61 -0.47 60.38
CA GLY A 626 27.35 0.25 60.62
C GLY A 626 27.43 1.32 61.70
N MET A 627 28.51 1.33 62.48
CA MET A 627 28.82 2.26 63.55
C MET A 627 30.08 3.05 63.19
N VAL A 628 30.11 4.33 63.56
CA VAL A 628 31.28 5.19 63.42
C VAL A 628 31.52 5.98 64.69
N LYS A 629 32.77 6.32 64.96
CA LYS A 629 33.12 7.23 66.05
C LYS A 629 32.39 8.55 65.85
N CYS A 630 31.72 9.01 66.91
CA CYS A 630 31.01 10.27 66.89
C CYS A 630 32.00 11.40 66.59
N PRO A 631 31.79 12.21 65.54
CA PRO A 631 32.76 13.24 65.14
C PRO A 631 32.89 14.35 66.18
N ASP A 632 31.83 14.62 66.94
CA ASP A 632 31.79 15.70 67.94
C ASP A 632 32.65 15.38 69.17
N CYS A 633 32.74 14.12 69.58
CA CYS A 633 33.55 13.67 70.72
C CYS A 633 34.70 12.74 70.34
N LYS A 634 34.93 12.51 69.05
CA LYS A 634 35.98 11.64 68.48
C LYS A 634 36.01 10.21 69.06
N GLY A 635 34.87 9.71 69.56
CA GLY A 635 34.76 8.37 70.16
C GLY A 635 34.74 8.33 71.69
N GLU A 636 34.99 9.46 72.38
CA GLU A 636 35.12 9.46 73.84
C GLU A 636 33.77 9.47 74.58
N GLY A 637 32.67 9.73 73.89
CA GLY A 637 31.34 9.85 74.50
C GLY A 637 31.14 11.12 75.34
N LYS A 638 32.19 11.89 75.58
CA LYS A 638 32.19 13.12 76.39
C LYS A 638 32.86 14.26 75.61
N ILE A 639 32.43 15.49 75.86
CA ILE A 639 33.07 16.69 75.31
C ILE A 639 33.79 17.37 76.47
N LEU A 640 35.11 17.51 76.35
CA LEU A 640 35.93 18.24 77.33
C LEU A 640 35.47 19.69 77.37
N GLY A 641 35.18 20.18 78.58
CA GLY A 641 34.81 21.57 78.77
C GLY A 641 35.97 22.48 78.37
N GLN A 642 35.67 23.54 77.62
CA GLN A 642 36.67 24.54 77.27
C GLN A 642 37.09 25.31 78.52
N GLU A 643 38.40 25.45 78.70
CA GLU A 643 38.96 26.36 79.69
C GLU A 643 38.78 27.78 79.17
N ARG A 644 38.04 28.61 79.92
CA ARG A 644 37.90 30.04 79.62
C ARG A 644 38.56 30.84 80.72
N TRP A 645 39.41 31.77 80.32
CA TRP A 645 40.03 32.74 81.21
C TRP A 645 39.21 34.04 81.15
N LEU A 646 38.70 34.50 82.28
CA LEU A 646 38.05 35.80 82.36
C LEU A 646 39.13 36.90 82.37
N LYS A 647 38.96 37.94 81.54
CA LYS A 647 39.87 39.10 81.52
C LYS A 647 39.70 39.93 82.80
N GLY A 648 40.71 39.88 83.67
CA GLY A 648 40.90 40.72 84.86
C GLY A 648 42.30 40.46 85.44
N ASP A 649 42.83 41.37 86.27
CA ASP A 649 44.25 41.43 86.67
C ASP A 649 44.79 40.21 87.45
N LYS A 650 43.94 39.22 87.75
CA LYS A 650 44.32 37.87 88.20
C LYS A 650 43.40 36.88 87.49
N GLY A 651 43.78 36.41 86.30
CA GLY A 651 42.93 35.56 85.47
C GLY A 651 42.36 34.36 86.24
N ILE A 652 41.03 34.31 86.40
CA ILE A 652 40.34 33.16 87.00
C ILE A 652 40.12 32.14 85.88
N LYS A 653 40.66 30.94 86.08
CA LYS A 653 40.46 29.78 85.19
C LYS A 653 39.11 29.15 85.50
N ILE A 654 38.15 29.28 84.57
CA ILE A 654 36.87 28.56 84.65
C ILE A 654 36.98 27.31 83.78
N THR A 655 37.08 26.17 84.44
CA THR A 655 36.97 24.87 83.77
C THR A 655 35.49 24.50 83.70
N THR A 656 34.93 24.44 82.49
CA THR A 656 33.56 23.92 82.35
C THR A 656 33.56 22.40 82.58
N PRO A 657 32.57 21.85 83.32
CA PRO A 657 32.54 20.41 83.58
C PRO A 657 32.36 19.63 82.27
N THR A 658 33.04 18.48 82.18
CA THR A 658 32.83 17.51 81.09
C THR A 658 31.35 17.15 80.99
N LYS A 659 30.77 17.33 79.80
CA LYS A 659 29.38 16.94 79.52
C LYS A 659 29.36 15.72 78.59
N HIS A 660 28.30 14.92 78.69
CA HIS A 660 28.05 13.89 77.69
C HIS A 660 27.87 14.53 76.31
N CYS A 661 28.41 13.86 75.28
CA CYS A 661 28.20 14.30 73.91
C CYS A 661 26.72 14.12 73.56
N ASN A 662 26.03 15.22 73.23
CA ASN A 662 24.60 15.19 72.91
C ASN A 662 24.29 14.36 71.66
N ARG A 663 25.20 14.33 70.69
CA ARG A 663 25.02 13.64 69.41
C ARG A 663 25.03 12.12 69.54
N CYS A 664 25.95 11.55 70.34
CA CYS A 664 26.00 10.11 70.59
C CYS A 664 25.36 9.70 71.92
N LYS A 665 24.83 10.66 72.70
CA LYS A 665 24.26 10.42 74.04
C LYS A 665 25.20 9.66 74.98
N GLY A 666 26.51 9.83 74.83
CA GLY A 666 27.50 9.19 75.68
C GLY A 666 28.09 7.87 75.20
N SER A 667 27.59 7.27 74.11
CA SER A 667 28.09 5.98 73.61
C SER A 667 29.47 6.05 72.95
N GLY A 668 29.90 7.24 72.51
CA GLY A 668 31.11 7.41 71.69
C GLY A 668 30.93 7.04 70.22
N GLU A 669 29.93 6.23 69.89
CA GLU A 669 29.62 5.77 68.53
C GLU A 669 28.22 6.19 68.09
N ILE A 670 28.07 6.48 66.80
CA ILE A 670 26.77 6.75 66.17
C ILE A 670 26.59 5.84 64.96
N TYR A 671 25.35 5.59 64.58
CA TYR A 671 25.07 4.94 63.30
C TYR A 671 25.72 5.74 62.17
N CYS A 672 26.40 5.03 61.27
CA CYS A 672 26.98 5.62 60.08
C CYS A 672 25.86 6.33 59.29
N PRO A 673 25.94 7.66 59.08
CA PRO A 673 24.88 8.38 58.37
C PRO A 673 24.63 7.82 56.97
N GLY A 674 25.70 7.48 56.24
CA GLY A 674 25.60 6.87 54.91
C GLY A 674 24.95 5.48 54.90
N CYS A 675 25.20 4.63 55.92
CA CYS A 675 24.49 3.36 56.04
C CYS A 675 23.04 3.54 56.45
N TYR A 676 22.77 4.49 57.35
CA TYR A 676 21.43 4.76 57.85
C TYR A 676 20.53 5.19 56.69
N ASP A 677 20.98 6.17 55.90
CA ASP A 677 20.26 6.67 54.74
C ASP A 677 20.04 5.56 53.71
N LYS A 678 21.04 4.72 53.43
CA LYS A 678 20.90 3.64 52.46
C LYS A 678 19.95 2.52 52.92
N ARG A 679 20.11 2.05 54.16
CA ARG A 679 19.39 0.88 54.69
C ARG A 679 17.96 1.19 55.13
N HIS A 680 17.63 2.44 55.44
CA HIS A 680 16.27 2.85 55.79
C HIS A 680 15.50 3.46 54.61
N ASN A 681 16.17 3.75 53.50
CA ASN A 681 15.50 4.19 52.30
C ASN A 681 14.82 3.01 51.58
N ARG A 682 13.49 2.96 51.71
CA ARG A 682 12.62 1.94 51.08
C ARG A 682 12.89 1.78 49.59
N ARG A 683 13.26 2.84 48.87
CA ARG A 683 13.58 2.79 47.43
C ARG A 683 14.76 1.86 47.18
N TYR A 684 15.84 1.96 47.95
CA TYR A 684 17.03 1.15 47.73
C TYR A 684 16.84 -0.32 48.14
N ILE A 685 15.99 -0.58 49.14
CA ILE A 685 15.56 -1.94 49.50
C ILE A 685 14.85 -2.60 48.30
N LEU A 686 13.86 -1.90 47.72
CA LEU A 686 13.11 -2.40 46.56
C LEU A 686 13.99 -2.59 45.32
N ILE A 687 15.02 -1.75 45.14
CA ILE A 687 15.99 -1.90 44.05
C ILE A 687 16.86 -3.15 44.26
N LYS A 688 17.37 -3.38 45.47
CA LYS A 688 18.09 -4.62 45.78
C LYS A 688 17.23 -5.84 45.50
N GLU A 689 15.98 -5.85 45.97
CA GLU A 689 15.04 -6.95 45.73
C GLU A 689 14.73 -7.17 44.25
N TYR A 690 14.51 -6.08 43.49
CA TYR A 690 14.26 -6.15 42.06
C TYR A 690 15.41 -6.82 41.30
N TYR A 691 16.65 -6.38 41.50
CA TYR A 691 17.81 -6.97 40.82
C TYR A 691 18.22 -8.33 41.39
N ASN A 692 17.84 -8.66 42.63
CA ASN A 692 18.00 -10.02 43.16
C ASN A 692 17.11 -11.05 42.46
N SER A 693 16.04 -10.60 41.80
CA SER A 693 15.16 -11.45 40.99
C SER A 693 15.68 -11.74 39.58
N PHE A 694 16.82 -11.14 39.19
CA PHE A 694 17.58 -11.51 38.01
C PHE A 694 18.40 -12.76 38.32
#